data_AF-A0A812PG86-F1
#
_entry.id   AF-A0A812PG86-F1
#
_cell.length_a   1.000
_cell.length_b   1.000
_cell.length_c   1.000
_cell.angle_alpha   90.00
_cell.angle_beta   90.00
_cell.angle_gamma   90.00
#
_symmetry.space_group_name_H-M   'P 1'
#
loop_
_entity.id
_entity.type
_entity.pdbx_description
1 polymer ?
#
loop_
_entity_poly.entity_id
_entity_poly.type
_entity_poly.pdbx_seq_one_letter_code
_entity_poly.pdbx_strand_id
1 'polypeptide(L)'
;MPNDGEGRSNTQRPAASRNLDQALRHNTSTLPTAARSSQDPPPAGAQSSQEPEFQLGVELVGVDKCAPPGIQICQACNAIFEGLTTSGEGSEAHTRWQTTLRRICDKAKEDSQRSDVLKLSVFGLMSDENIEKFLLSTDHRRWKKIEEHTEHFLKLLDAPGLEAPSRRAPPPDAAERVQVFEHHHPQYEWRSLKPVVMDQSIREPATNTPFGHTGYMKYLTLQIIRKMEFNDIAITGQYYGEKYTPETQVLEWIKYKGEKDKRDKFVKDPRHTMRGLVAMFAPGDHDRKAGIHSIKKFKVPNAFLDLTFKASVRFKDTNFVQSVIKAVEELDEIYSEFGWRSWREDHHINSDFAFGEISINLVDLMEYLNLSGDGSMEKQKMEDVEKAFKAWKGNDAFKRRVVAILVEEGRGVADYEDYGTLVRWIREFFPAKEQYRILVHAHAGTNNHQDVASLKAVKHGANGIWAALIPQAAQAGHNSSLVFLDYLLHHGNEHVLNDFHLFQALECARHIYYLNFNTHDIPDDCPIWGERVGQETHSAFNVLKGETWRRKKDNFYDYWGEDEKLEINKLPDKLHDLTEEGEGEDRGNYRTSERQMATGVGCNEIVKYVDTVKALGFALMNAGIRVNMDRKDNLETLLEIARKVQDADETPCNCSKYWEDPTHERHEKMQGERCTCRAPSYLKADQHQGKGQ
;
A
#
# COMPACT_ATOMS: atom_id res chain seq x y z
N MET A 1 -8.96 55.20 8.40
CA MET A 1 -8.62 55.29 9.83
C MET A 1 -7.30 54.57 10.03
N PRO A 2 -6.17 55.26 10.21
CA PRO A 2 -4.91 54.62 10.54
C PRO A 2 -4.70 54.66 12.07
N ASN A 3 -3.99 53.67 12.60
CA ASN A 3 -3.32 53.82 13.88
C ASN A 3 -1.90 53.30 13.75
N ASP A 4 -0.99 54.23 14.00
CA ASP A 4 0.45 54.10 14.05
C ASP A 4 0.90 53.30 15.28
N GLY A 5 2.09 52.70 15.18
CA GLY A 5 2.76 52.03 16.27
C GLY A 5 4.26 51.92 16.02
N GLU A 6 4.96 53.05 16.03
CA GLU A 6 6.43 53.11 16.07
C GLU A 6 6.98 52.55 17.40
N GLY A 7 8.10 51.81 17.32
CA GLY A 7 8.76 51.21 18.47
C GLY A 7 10.26 50.94 18.26
N ARG A 8 11.02 52.03 18.14
CA ARG A 8 12.46 52.26 18.43
C ARG A 8 13.49 51.11 18.45
N SER A 9 14.53 51.40 17.67
CA SER A 9 15.93 50.95 17.66
C SER A 9 16.60 50.65 19.02
N ASN A 10 17.51 49.66 19.00
CA ASN A 10 18.75 49.74 19.76
C ASN A 10 19.92 49.06 19.01
N THR A 11 21.01 49.81 18.87
CA THR A 11 22.30 49.43 18.29
C THR A 11 23.33 49.04 19.36
N GLN A 12 24.36 48.28 18.94
CA GLN A 12 25.69 47.99 19.55
C GLN A 12 25.86 46.49 19.88
N ARG A 13 26.97 45.78 19.60
CA ARG A 13 28.29 45.99 18.94
C ARG A 13 28.96 44.57 18.80
N PRO A 14 30.11 44.43 18.12
CA PRO A 14 30.57 43.17 17.50
C PRO A 14 31.66 42.40 18.28
N ALA A 15 31.86 41.13 17.89
CA ALA A 15 33.12 40.38 18.04
C ALA A 15 33.30 39.57 16.73
N ALA A 16 34.32 39.78 15.88
CA ALA A 16 35.73 39.40 16.01
C ALA A 16 35.89 37.91 16.42
N SER A 17 36.64 37.02 15.76
CA SER A 17 37.52 37.06 14.60
C SER A 17 38.06 35.62 14.39
N ARG A 18 38.49 35.29 13.16
CA ARG A 18 39.59 34.35 12.82
C ARG A 18 39.43 32.85 13.13
N ASN A 19 39.38 32.04 12.07
CA ASN A 19 40.55 31.30 11.54
C ASN A 19 40.11 30.43 10.35
N LEU A 20 40.54 30.83 9.15
CA LEU A 20 40.50 30.05 7.93
C LEU A 20 41.94 29.93 7.42
N ASP A 21 42.23 28.82 6.74
CA ASP A 21 43.48 28.43 6.06
C ASP A 21 44.53 27.68 6.89
N GLN A 22 44.55 26.34 6.72
CA GLN A 22 45.69 25.62 6.11
C GLN A 22 45.44 24.11 6.09
N ALA A 23 45.59 23.51 4.89
CA ALA A 23 46.04 22.15 4.55
C ALA A 23 45.13 21.53 3.46
N LEU A 24 45.59 20.98 2.34
CA LEU A 24 46.91 20.74 1.75
C LEU A 24 46.65 20.47 0.25
N ARG A 25 47.51 21.01 -0.62
CA ARG A 25 47.65 20.62 -2.04
C ARG A 25 48.74 19.55 -2.17
N HIS A 26 48.74 18.87 -3.34
CA HIS A 26 49.73 17.93 -3.92
C HIS A 26 49.47 16.44 -3.60
N ASN A 27 49.54 15.46 -4.52
CA ASN A 27 50.28 15.27 -5.78
C ASN A 27 49.60 14.17 -6.65
N THR A 28 49.39 14.36 -7.96
CA THR A 28 50.10 13.74 -9.11
C THR A 28 50.30 12.20 -9.15
N SER A 29 49.65 11.59 -10.17
CA SER A 29 50.17 10.63 -11.17
C SER A 29 51.03 9.45 -10.72
N THR A 30 50.57 8.22 -11.03
CA THR A 30 51.37 7.18 -11.72
C THR A 30 50.50 6.00 -12.20
N LEU A 31 50.56 5.71 -13.50
CA LEU A 31 50.44 4.35 -14.08
C LEU A 31 51.71 3.55 -13.68
N PRO A 32 51.73 2.20 -13.58
CA PRO A 32 51.50 1.34 -14.76
C PRO A 32 51.03 -0.13 -14.52
N THR A 33 50.91 -0.82 -15.66
CA THR A 33 51.20 -2.24 -15.95
C THR A 33 50.10 -3.31 -15.87
N ALA A 34 50.03 -4.03 -16.99
CA ALA A 34 49.26 -5.21 -17.28
C ALA A 34 49.77 -6.46 -16.54
N ALA A 35 48.85 -7.33 -16.11
CA ALA A 35 49.15 -8.72 -15.78
C ALA A 35 47.97 -9.66 -16.14
N ARG A 36 48.27 -10.51 -17.14
CA ARG A 36 47.95 -11.93 -17.36
C ARG A 36 46.72 -12.57 -16.69
N SER A 37 46.01 -13.28 -17.58
CA SER A 37 45.01 -14.31 -17.34
C SER A 37 45.50 -15.49 -16.50
N SER A 38 44.70 -15.87 -15.52
CA SER A 38 44.59 -17.25 -15.00
C SER A 38 43.11 -17.55 -14.83
N GLN A 39 42.62 -18.55 -15.58
CA GLN A 39 41.30 -19.14 -15.38
C GLN A 39 41.39 -20.12 -14.21
N ASP A 40 40.86 -19.73 -13.05
CA ASP A 40 40.47 -20.68 -12.02
C ASP A 40 38.95 -20.93 -12.12
N PRO A 41 38.48 -22.19 -12.05
CA PRO A 41 37.05 -22.47 -12.00
C PRO A 41 36.45 -21.90 -10.71
N PRO A 42 35.19 -21.40 -10.74
CA PRO A 42 34.56 -20.89 -9.54
C PRO A 42 34.42 -22.00 -8.49
N PRO A 43 34.59 -21.68 -7.19
CA PRO A 43 34.39 -22.65 -6.12
C PRO A 43 32.95 -23.15 -6.14
N ALA A 44 32.77 -24.43 -5.80
CA ALA A 44 31.48 -25.07 -5.67
C ALA A 44 30.53 -24.21 -4.83
N GLY A 45 29.37 -23.87 -5.42
CA GLY A 45 28.40 -22.95 -4.84
C GLY A 45 28.05 -23.33 -3.41
N ALA A 46 28.02 -22.31 -2.54
CA ALA A 46 27.51 -22.43 -1.18
C ALA A 46 26.17 -23.16 -1.21
N GLN A 47 26.09 -24.29 -0.50
CA GLN A 47 24.84 -25.00 -0.30
C GLN A 47 23.85 -24.00 0.30
N SER A 48 22.83 -23.65 -0.48
CA SER A 48 21.67 -22.91 -0.02
C SER A 48 21.19 -23.57 1.26
N SER A 49 21.29 -22.85 2.38
CA SER A 49 20.69 -23.25 3.64
C SER A 49 19.20 -23.40 3.38
N GLN A 50 18.74 -24.65 3.25
CA GLN A 50 17.32 -24.94 3.14
C GLN A 50 16.68 -24.39 4.43
N GLU A 51 15.85 -23.37 4.29
CA GLU A 51 15.01 -22.92 5.39
C GLU A 51 14.22 -24.14 5.88
N PRO A 52 14.22 -24.43 7.20
CA PRO A 52 13.55 -25.61 7.72
C PRO A 52 12.10 -25.63 7.24
N GLU A 53 11.72 -26.74 6.59
CA GLU A 53 10.39 -26.91 6.01
C GLU A 53 9.35 -26.80 7.13
N PHE A 54 8.71 -25.63 7.23
CA PHE A 54 7.74 -25.34 8.27
C PHE A 54 6.44 -26.05 7.92
N GLN A 55 6.25 -27.25 8.47
CA GLN A 55 4.95 -27.91 8.47
C GLN A 55 4.22 -27.50 9.74
N LEU A 56 3.06 -26.86 9.58
CA LEU A 56 2.10 -26.72 10.66
C LEU A 56 1.80 -28.14 11.16
N GLY A 57 2.30 -28.51 12.34
CA GLY A 57 2.16 -29.85 12.93
C GLY A 57 0.71 -30.23 13.26
N VAL A 58 -0.23 -29.36 12.89
CA VAL A 58 -1.67 -29.53 12.99
C VAL A 58 -2.17 -29.94 11.61
N GLU A 59 -2.91 -31.05 11.53
CA GLU A 59 -3.72 -31.31 10.33
C GLU A 59 -4.83 -30.27 10.26
N LEU A 60 -4.52 -29.11 9.66
CA LEU A 60 -5.49 -28.09 9.34
C LEU A 60 -6.40 -28.64 8.23
N VAL A 61 -7.70 -28.65 8.51
CA VAL A 61 -8.71 -29.16 7.59
C VAL A 61 -8.77 -28.28 6.34
N GLY A 62 -8.76 -28.89 5.16
CA GLY A 62 -8.91 -28.16 3.89
C GLY A 62 -7.68 -27.33 3.45
N VAL A 63 -6.54 -27.49 4.13
CA VAL A 63 -5.34 -26.70 3.86
C VAL A 63 -4.42 -27.38 2.85
N ASP A 64 -3.92 -26.59 1.91
CA ASP A 64 -2.82 -27.00 1.05
C ASP A 64 -1.50 -26.89 1.82
N LYS A 65 -0.89 -28.03 2.13
CA LYS A 65 0.37 -28.11 2.89
C LYS A 65 1.55 -27.43 2.18
N CYS A 66 1.45 -27.20 0.87
CA CYS A 66 2.46 -26.47 0.10
C CYS A 66 2.26 -24.95 0.15
N ALA A 67 1.13 -24.45 0.69
CA ALA A 67 0.91 -23.02 0.82
C ALA A 67 1.80 -22.42 1.92
N PRO A 68 2.21 -21.15 1.80
CA PRO A 68 2.84 -20.41 2.89
C PRO A 68 2.00 -20.42 4.19
N PRO A 69 2.60 -20.40 5.39
CA PRO A 69 1.88 -20.60 6.64
C PRO A 69 0.74 -19.59 6.89
N GLY A 70 0.91 -18.34 6.48
CA GLY A 70 -0.17 -17.36 6.59
C GLY A 70 -1.35 -17.66 5.67
N ILE A 71 -1.11 -18.21 4.48
CA ILE A 71 -2.17 -18.69 3.58
C ILE A 71 -2.84 -19.94 4.15
N GLN A 72 -2.09 -20.84 4.77
CA GLN A 72 -2.64 -22.02 5.44
C GLN A 72 -3.63 -21.65 6.54
N ILE A 73 -3.32 -20.61 7.35
CA ILE A 73 -4.24 -20.08 8.36
C ILE A 73 -5.54 -19.57 7.71
N CYS A 74 -5.44 -18.78 6.64
CA CYS A 74 -6.60 -18.28 5.91
C CYS A 74 -7.46 -19.42 5.34
N GLN A 75 -6.84 -20.44 4.73
CA GLN A 75 -7.55 -21.62 4.22
C GLN A 75 -8.27 -22.41 5.32
N ALA A 76 -7.64 -22.57 6.49
CA ALA A 76 -8.26 -23.23 7.63
C ALA A 76 -9.48 -22.45 8.14
N CYS A 77 -9.38 -21.12 8.27
CA CYS A 77 -10.50 -20.27 8.64
C CYS A 77 -11.66 -20.34 7.64
N ASN A 78 -11.36 -20.35 6.34
CA ASN A 78 -12.38 -20.53 5.29
C ASN A 78 -13.09 -21.89 5.40
N ALA A 79 -12.34 -22.98 5.58
CA ALA A 79 -12.93 -24.31 5.74
C ALA A 79 -13.85 -24.40 6.98
N ILE A 80 -13.45 -23.76 8.08
CA ILE A 80 -14.27 -23.69 9.30
C ILE A 80 -15.52 -22.85 9.06
N PHE A 81 -15.40 -21.69 8.40
CA PHE A 81 -16.54 -20.84 8.06
C PHE A 81 -17.57 -21.59 7.19
N GLU A 82 -17.12 -22.22 6.10
CA GLU A 82 -17.97 -23.02 5.22
C GLU A 82 -18.65 -24.15 6.01
N GLY A 83 -17.89 -24.84 6.86
CA GLY A 83 -18.40 -25.90 7.71
C GLY A 83 -19.50 -25.44 8.68
N LEU A 84 -19.26 -24.33 9.39
CA LEU A 84 -20.20 -23.77 10.36
C LEU A 84 -21.47 -23.23 9.69
N THR A 85 -21.33 -22.55 8.54
CA THR A 85 -22.47 -21.91 7.84
C THR A 85 -23.33 -22.88 7.04
N THR A 86 -22.76 -23.97 6.53
CA THR A 86 -23.52 -25.02 5.83
C THR A 86 -24.18 -26.00 6.79
N SER A 87 -23.67 -26.11 8.02
CA SER A 87 -24.31 -26.88 9.09
C SER A 87 -25.44 -26.08 9.73
N GLY A 88 -26.60 -26.71 9.97
CA GLY A 88 -27.64 -26.08 10.78
C GLY A 88 -27.13 -25.81 12.20
N GLU A 89 -27.41 -24.63 12.75
CA GLU A 89 -27.01 -24.28 14.12
C GLU A 89 -27.53 -25.33 15.11
N GLY A 90 -26.67 -25.77 16.03
CA GLY A 90 -26.97 -26.84 17.00
C GLY A 90 -26.95 -28.26 16.43
N SER A 91 -26.70 -28.46 15.13
CA SER A 91 -26.53 -29.81 14.55
C SER A 91 -25.22 -30.47 14.99
N GLU A 92 -25.17 -31.81 14.94
CA GLU A 92 -23.94 -32.56 15.22
C GLU A 92 -22.78 -32.11 14.31
N ALA A 93 -23.07 -31.80 13.04
CA ALA A 93 -22.07 -31.30 12.10
C ALA A 93 -21.49 -29.95 12.55
N HIS A 94 -22.33 -29.05 13.05
CA HIS A 94 -21.92 -27.75 13.59
C HIS A 94 -21.01 -27.93 14.81
N THR A 95 -21.39 -28.80 15.76
CA THR A 95 -20.58 -29.12 16.94
C THR A 95 -19.24 -29.75 16.57
N ARG A 96 -19.16 -30.55 15.50
CA ARG A 96 -17.87 -31.08 14.99
C ARG A 96 -16.95 -29.98 14.49
N TRP A 97 -17.48 -28.96 13.81
CA TRP A 97 -16.67 -27.82 13.36
C TRP A 97 -16.21 -26.94 14.52
N GLN A 98 -17.06 -26.68 15.51
CA GLN A 98 -16.66 -26.00 16.75
C GLN A 98 -15.55 -26.78 17.49
N THR A 99 -15.70 -28.10 17.61
CA THR A 99 -14.68 -28.98 18.21
C THR A 99 -13.37 -28.94 17.41
N THR A 100 -13.46 -28.88 16.08
CA THR A 100 -12.30 -28.76 15.20
C THR A 100 -11.57 -27.44 15.41
N LEU A 101 -12.31 -26.32 15.46
CA LEU A 101 -11.77 -25.00 15.74
C LEU A 101 -11.05 -24.96 17.10
N ARG A 102 -11.69 -25.47 18.16
CA ARG A 102 -11.09 -25.59 19.49
C ARG A 102 -9.78 -26.37 19.47
N ARG A 103 -9.77 -27.54 18.83
CA ARG A 103 -8.57 -28.37 18.71
C ARG A 103 -7.44 -27.64 17.99
N ILE A 104 -7.74 -26.85 16.95
CA ILE A 104 -6.76 -26.03 16.23
C ILE A 104 -6.21 -24.94 17.16
N CYS A 105 -7.07 -24.24 17.90
CA CYS A 105 -6.64 -23.21 18.86
C CYS A 105 -5.75 -23.78 19.97
N ASP A 106 -6.14 -24.91 20.58
CA ASP A 106 -5.36 -25.56 21.63
C ASP A 106 -3.98 -25.97 21.10
N LYS A 107 -3.97 -26.57 19.90
CA LYS A 107 -2.71 -26.99 19.28
C LYS A 107 -1.84 -25.80 18.87
N ALA A 108 -2.43 -24.73 18.36
CA ALA A 108 -1.70 -23.50 18.03
C ALA A 108 -1.08 -22.87 19.27
N LYS A 109 -1.75 -22.91 20.43
CA LYS A 109 -1.18 -22.45 21.71
C LYS A 109 0.00 -23.32 22.14
N GLU A 110 -0.09 -24.64 22.03
CA GLU A 110 1.03 -25.56 22.31
C GLU A 110 2.23 -25.28 21.38
N ASP A 111 1.97 -25.16 20.08
CA ASP A 111 2.99 -25.03 19.04
C ASP A 111 3.50 -23.58 18.89
N SER A 112 2.83 -22.59 19.48
CA SER A 112 3.23 -21.17 19.46
C SER A 112 4.63 -20.94 20.02
N GLN A 113 5.13 -21.85 20.86
CA GLN A 113 6.49 -21.85 21.37
C GLN A 113 7.55 -22.11 20.27
N ARG A 114 7.13 -22.62 19.11
CA ARG A 114 7.99 -23.02 17.99
C ARG A 114 7.71 -22.25 16.69
N SER A 115 6.67 -21.43 16.65
CA SER A 115 6.26 -20.70 15.44
C SER A 115 5.71 -19.31 15.76
N ASP A 116 6.42 -18.28 15.32
CA ASP A 116 5.96 -16.90 15.44
C ASP A 116 4.69 -16.65 14.60
N VAL A 117 4.54 -17.32 13.45
CA VAL A 117 3.35 -17.17 12.61
C VAL A 117 2.09 -17.68 13.32
N LEU A 118 2.14 -18.88 13.93
CA LEU A 118 1.00 -19.39 14.69
C LEU A 118 0.73 -18.56 15.94
N LYS A 119 1.79 -18.17 16.65
CA LYS A 119 1.71 -17.36 17.86
C LYS A 119 1.02 -16.02 17.62
N LEU A 120 1.25 -15.40 16.46
CA LEU A 120 0.64 -14.13 16.06
C LEU A 120 -0.63 -14.30 15.22
N SER A 121 -1.10 -15.54 14.99
CA SER A 121 -2.34 -15.82 14.27
C SER A 121 -3.57 -15.73 15.18
N VAL A 122 -4.76 -15.73 14.58
CA VAL A 122 -6.03 -15.79 15.32
C VAL A 122 -6.09 -16.99 16.27
N PHE A 123 -5.56 -18.15 15.86
CA PHE A 123 -5.56 -19.36 16.69
C PHE A 123 -4.64 -19.26 17.92
N GLY A 124 -3.59 -18.44 17.84
CA GLY A 124 -2.68 -18.18 18.95
C GLY A 124 -3.16 -17.06 19.88
N LEU A 125 -3.90 -16.09 19.34
CA LEU A 125 -4.26 -14.86 20.06
C LEU A 125 -5.70 -14.83 20.61
N MET A 126 -6.60 -15.68 20.11
CA MET A 126 -8.02 -15.65 20.44
C MET A 126 -8.52 -17.02 20.94
N SER A 127 -9.65 -17.03 21.65
CA SER A 127 -10.37 -18.28 21.94
C SER A 127 -11.19 -18.74 20.72
N ASP A 128 -11.54 -20.01 20.67
CA ASP A 128 -12.41 -20.57 19.62
C ASP A 128 -13.75 -19.83 19.52
N GLU A 129 -14.35 -19.46 20.65
CA GLU A 129 -15.64 -18.74 20.65
C GLU A 129 -15.52 -17.35 20.04
N ASN A 130 -14.40 -16.65 20.27
CA ASN A 130 -14.17 -15.33 19.69
C ASN A 130 -13.94 -15.43 18.17
N ILE A 131 -13.19 -16.44 17.72
CA ILE A 131 -12.96 -16.68 16.29
C ILE A 131 -14.28 -17.03 15.60
N GLU A 132 -15.07 -17.94 16.18
CA GLU A 132 -16.39 -18.31 15.68
C GLU A 132 -17.31 -17.09 15.57
N LYS A 133 -17.35 -16.23 16.60
CA LYS A 133 -18.11 -14.97 16.58
C LYS A 133 -17.75 -14.10 15.38
N PHE A 134 -16.47 -13.90 15.10
CA PHE A 134 -16.05 -13.10 13.94
C PHE A 134 -16.30 -13.79 12.60
N LEU A 135 -16.09 -15.11 12.50
CA LEU A 135 -16.39 -15.89 11.29
C LEU A 135 -17.89 -15.84 10.97
N LEU A 136 -18.77 -15.94 11.96
CA LEU A 136 -20.21 -15.96 11.74
C LEU A 136 -20.83 -14.56 11.66
N SER A 137 -20.04 -13.49 11.85
CA SER A 137 -20.50 -12.10 11.76
C SER A 137 -21.07 -11.74 10.38
N THR A 138 -22.03 -10.82 10.35
CA THR A 138 -22.63 -10.31 9.10
C THR A 138 -21.58 -9.71 8.17
N ASP A 139 -20.60 -8.98 8.73
CA ASP A 139 -19.50 -8.38 7.97
C ASP A 139 -18.66 -9.44 7.22
N HIS A 140 -18.33 -10.55 7.88
CA HIS A 140 -17.54 -11.62 7.26
C HIS A 140 -18.36 -12.43 6.25
N ARG A 141 -19.64 -12.70 6.51
CA ARG A 141 -20.53 -13.35 5.53
C ARG A 141 -20.67 -12.51 4.27
N ARG A 142 -20.86 -11.20 4.43
CA ARG A 142 -20.92 -10.24 3.33
C ARG A 142 -19.61 -10.24 2.54
N TRP A 143 -18.48 -10.23 3.25
CA TRP A 143 -17.15 -10.35 2.64
C TRP A 143 -17.02 -11.59 1.76
N LYS A 144 -17.47 -12.76 2.19
CA LYS A 144 -17.37 -13.98 1.39
C LYS A 144 -18.16 -13.93 0.09
N LYS A 145 -19.34 -13.32 0.10
CA LYS A 145 -20.07 -13.04 -1.14
C LYS A 145 -19.32 -12.05 -2.06
N ILE A 146 -18.71 -11.00 -1.50
CA ILE A 146 -17.91 -10.03 -2.25
C ILE A 146 -16.70 -10.72 -2.90
N GLU A 147 -16.01 -11.57 -2.14
CA GLU A 147 -14.89 -12.39 -2.60
C GLU A 147 -15.30 -13.24 -3.81
N GLU A 148 -16.39 -14.01 -3.68
CA GLU A 148 -16.96 -14.84 -4.76
C GLU A 148 -17.36 -14.02 -5.99
N HIS A 149 -18.07 -12.90 -5.80
CA HIS A 149 -18.50 -12.02 -6.88
C HIS A 149 -17.31 -11.42 -7.63
N THR A 150 -16.27 -11.02 -6.90
CA THR A 150 -15.07 -10.44 -7.50
C THR A 150 -14.27 -11.50 -8.25
N GLU A 151 -14.17 -12.74 -7.75
CA GLU A 151 -13.57 -13.84 -8.50
C GLU A 151 -14.36 -14.18 -9.77
N HIS A 152 -15.70 -14.09 -9.72
CA HIS A 152 -16.53 -14.25 -10.91
C HIS A 152 -16.29 -13.11 -11.91
N PHE A 153 -16.29 -11.87 -11.45
CA PHE A 153 -15.96 -10.70 -12.27
C PHE A 153 -14.60 -10.82 -12.97
N LEU A 154 -13.56 -11.28 -12.25
CA LEU A 154 -12.25 -11.53 -12.84
C LEU A 154 -12.29 -12.59 -13.97
N LYS A 155 -13.19 -13.57 -13.89
CA LYS A 155 -13.40 -14.55 -14.98
C LYS A 155 -14.11 -13.91 -16.17
N LEU A 156 -15.04 -12.98 -15.93
CA LEU A 156 -15.72 -12.22 -17.00
C LEU A 156 -14.75 -11.28 -17.72
N LEU A 157 -13.82 -10.64 -16.99
CA LEU A 157 -12.71 -9.88 -17.60
C LEU A 157 -11.81 -10.74 -18.51
N ASP A 158 -11.73 -12.05 -18.24
CA ASP A 158 -10.96 -13.01 -19.03
C ASP A 158 -11.78 -13.72 -20.12
N ALA A 159 -13.09 -13.47 -20.20
CA ALA A 159 -13.99 -14.24 -21.04
C ALA A 159 -13.70 -14.01 -22.54
N PRO A 160 -13.62 -15.10 -23.34
CA PRO A 160 -13.31 -15.04 -24.76
C PRO A 160 -14.44 -14.49 -25.64
N GLY A 161 -15.57 -14.05 -25.06
CA GLY A 161 -16.67 -13.37 -25.76
C GLY A 161 -16.28 -12.02 -26.38
N LEU A 162 -15.11 -11.50 -25.97
CA LEU A 162 -14.41 -10.45 -26.69
C LEU A 162 -13.70 -11.05 -27.92
N GLU A 163 -14.41 -11.19 -29.03
CA GLU A 163 -13.83 -10.97 -30.37
C GLU A 163 -13.42 -9.49 -30.56
N ALA A 164 -12.94 -8.83 -29.50
CA ALA A 164 -12.14 -7.63 -29.65
C ALA A 164 -10.82 -8.06 -30.30
N PRO A 165 -10.43 -7.46 -31.43
CA PRO A 165 -9.28 -7.90 -32.21
C PRO A 165 -8.03 -7.99 -31.32
N SER A 166 -7.66 -9.22 -30.98
CA SER A 166 -6.43 -9.60 -30.26
C SER A 166 -6.01 -8.67 -29.11
N ARG A 167 -6.60 -8.80 -27.92
CA ARG A 167 -6.02 -8.51 -26.57
C ARG A 167 -5.26 -7.17 -26.32
N ARG A 168 -5.14 -6.27 -27.29
CA ARG A 168 -4.29 -5.07 -27.27
C ARG A 168 -4.85 -3.94 -28.11
N ALA A 169 -5.70 -4.23 -29.10
CA ALA A 169 -6.39 -3.16 -29.79
C ALA A 169 -7.62 -2.80 -28.96
N PRO A 170 -7.81 -1.52 -28.60
CA PRO A 170 -9.11 -1.08 -28.13
C PRO A 170 -10.18 -1.45 -29.20
N PRO A 171 -11.48 -1.49 -28.85
CA PRO A 171 -12.53 -1.72 -29.84
C PRO A 171 -12.26 -0.93 -31.12
N PRO A 172 -12.49 -1.47 -32.34
CA PRO A 172 -12.13 -0.78 -33.59
C PRO A 172 -12.67 0.65 -33.71
N ASP A 173 -13.77 0.93 -33.02
CA ASP A 173 -14.44 2.21 -32.95
C ASP A 173 -14.11 3.03 -31.67
N ALA A 174 -13.20 2.56 -30.81
CA ALA A 174 -12.85 3.24 -29.57
C ALA A 174 -12.29 4.65 -29.81
N ALA A 175 -11.43 4.81 -30.81
CA ALA A 175 -10.93 6.12 -31.24
C ALA A 175 -12.07 7.01 -31.76
N GLU A 176 -13.08 6.43 -32.43
CA GLU A 176 -14.27 7.18 -32.86
C GLU A 176 -15.18 7.52 -31.68
N ARG A 177 -15.20 6.70 -30.63
CA ARG A 177 -15.99 6.90 -29.40
C ARG A 177 -15.41 7.97 -28.50
N VAL A 178 -14.09 8.12 -28.46
CA VAL A 178 -13.47 9.25 -27.78
C VAL A 178 -13.65 10.49 -28.65
N GLN A 179 -14.51 11.43 -28.22
CA GLN A 179 -14.60 12.72 -28.89
C GLN A 179 -13.31 13.50 -28.60
N VAL A 180 -12.29 13.33 -29.44
CA VAL A 180 -11.07 14.12 -29.36
C VAL A 180 -11.43 15.56 -29.70
N PHE A 181 -11.01 16.50 -28.85
CA PHE A 181 -11.21 17.92 -29.13
C PHE A 181 -10.32 18.36 -30.30
N GLU A 182 -10.85 18.29 -31.53
CA GLU A 182 -10.11 18.61 -32.77
C GLU A 182 -9.68 20.08 -32.85
N HIS A 183 -10.42 21.02 -32.22
CA HIS A 183 -10.35 22.41 -32.64
C HIS A 183 -9.59 23.43 -31.78
N HIS A 184 -9.27 23.24 -30.49
CA HIS A 184 -9.05 24.46 -29.67
C HIS A 184 -7.95 24.54 -28.61
N HIS A 185 -6.86 23.76 -28.61
CA HIS A 185 -5.72 24.21 -27.79
C HIS A 185 -4.33 23.87 -28.37
N PRO A 186 -3.43 24.86 -28.51
CA PRO A 186 -2.01 24.65 -28.85
C PRO A 186 -1.20 24.00 -27.72
N GLN A 187 -1.85 23.33 -26.76
CA GLN A 187 -1.17 22.64 -25.66
C GLN A 187 -0.73 21.25 -26.13
N TYR A 188 0.23 21.24 -27.06
CA TYR A 188 0.88 20.04 -27.60
C TYR A 188 1.36 19.08 -26.50
N GLU A 189 1.71 19.64 -25.35
CA GLU A 189 2.22 18.94 -24.16
C GLU A 189 1.33 17.77 -23.73
N TRP A 190 0.00 17.93 -23.68
CA TRP A 190 -0.91 16.86 -23.21
C TRP A 190 -1.02 15.69 -24.17
N ARG A 191 -0.98 15.97 -25.47
CA ARG A 191 -1.10 14.95 -26.52
C ARG A 191 0.15 14.10 -26.62
N SER A 192 1.32 14.74 -26.44
CA SER A 192 2.62 14.08 -26.52
C SER A 192 3.10 13.50 -25.19
N LEU A 193 2.45 13.84 -24.07
CA LEU A 193 2.83 13.31 -22.77
C LEU A 193 2.69 11.79 -22.79
N LYS A 194 3.75 11.08 -22.44
CA LYS A 194 3.64 9.67 -22.11
C LYS A 194 3.42 9.55 -20.60
N PRO A 195 2.18 9.36 -20.13
CA PRO A 195 1.88 9.44 -18.72
C PRO A 195 2.55 8.29 -17.97
N VAL A 196 3.23 8.62 -16.88
CA VAL A 196 3.69 7.65 -15.88
C VAL A 196 2.65 7.58 -14.78
N VAL A 197 2.05 6.42 -14.57
CA VAL A 197 1.12 6.21 -13.46
C VAL A 197 1.65 5.11 -12.56
N MET A 198 2.01 5.49 -11.33
CA MET A 198 2.28 4.52 -10.28
C MET A 198 0.99 4.26 -9.51
N ASP A 199 0.36 3.12 -9.76
CA ASP A 199 -0.89 2.75 -9.11
C ASP A 199 -0.65 2.33 -7.65
N GLN A 200 -1.49 2.81 -6.74
CA GLN A 200 -1.49 2.40 -5.34
C GLN A 200 -2.86 1.91 -4.84
N SER A 201 -3.73 1.47 -5.75
CA SER A 201 -5.08 0.96 -5.43
C SER A 201 -5.07 -0.23 -4.47
N ILE A 202 -3.95 -0.95 -4.36
CA ILE A 202 -3.80 -2.09 -3.45
C ILE A 202 -3.40 -1.66 -2.02
N ARG A 203 -2.71 -0.52 -1.90
CA ARG A 203 -2.06 -0.08 -0.66
C ARG A 203 -2.86 1.00 0.03
N GLU A 204 -3.15 2.09 -0.65
CA GLU A 204 -3.74 3.26 0.00
C GLU A 204 -5.18 3.01 0.46
N PRO A 205 -6.09 2.44 -0.36
CA PRO A 205 -7.45 2.17 0.09
C PRO A 205 -7.50 1.25 1.31
N ALA A 206 -6.53 0.32 1.39
CA ALA A 206 -6.38 -0.62 2.50
C ALA A 206 -6.18 0.06 3.86
N THR A 207 -5.62 1.28 3.87
CA THR A 207 -5.30 2.02 5.09
C THR A 207 -6.47 2.80 5.65
N ASN A 208 -7.51 3.06 4.83
CA ASN A 208 -8.63 3.93 5.18
C ASN A 208 -9.98 3.20 5.22
N THR A 209 -10.07 1.99 4.69
CA THR A 209 -11.27 1.17 4.85
C THR A 209 -11.51 0.85 6.32
N PRO A 210 -12.76 0.92 6.82
CA PRO A 210 -13.06 0.53 8.19
C PRO A 210 -13.00 -0.97 8.42
N PHE A 211 -12.91 -1.75 7.34
CA PHE A 211 -12.88 -3.21 7.40
C PHE A 211 -11.46 -3.80 7.43
N GLY A 212 -10.44 -2.98 7.10
CA GLY A 212 -9.11 -3.46 6.74
C GLY A 212 -9.10 -4.30 5.46
N HIS A 213 -7.91 -4.58 4.93
CA HIS A 213 -7.75 -5.51 3.80
C HIS A 213 -7.11 -6.81 4.25
N THR A 214 -7.70 -7.93 3.83
CA THR A 214 -7.03 -9.23 3.87
C THR A 214 -5.94 -9.29 2.80
N GLY A 215 -4.97 -10.20 2.95
CA GLY A 215 -3.97 -10.42 1.90
C GLY A 215 -4.59 -10.87 0.58
N TYR A 216 -5.72 -11.59 0.62
CA TYR A 216 -6.41 -12.05 -0.58
C TYR A 216 -7.17 -10.94 -1.29
N MET A 217 -7.79 -10.01 -0.54
CA MET A 217 -8.39 -8.79 -1.11
C MET A 217 -7.38 -8.00 -1.93
N LYS A 218 -6.20 -7.76 -1.36
CA LYS A 218 -5.11 -7.08 -2.06
C LYS A 218 -4.71 -7.81 -3.35
N TYR A 219 -4.69 -9.15 -3.32
CA TYR A 219 -4.44 -9.96 -4.52
C TYR A 219 -5.55 -9.81 -5.58
N LEU A 220 -6.82 -9.79 -5.20
CA LEU A 220 -7.94 -9.57 -6.13
C LEU A 220 -7.87 -8.17 -6.75
N THR A 221 -7.61 -7.12 -5.95
CA THR A 221 -7.37 -5.76 -6.47
C THR A 221 -6.22 -5.75 -7.46
N LEU A 222 -5.10 -6.43 -7.18
CA LEU A 222 -3.99 -6.56 -8.12
C LEU A 222 -4.42 -7.17 -9.45
N GLN A 223 -5.26 -8.21 -9.42
CA GLN A 223 -5.73 -8.82 -10.66
C GLN A 223 -6.54 -7.82 -11.49
N ILE A 224 -7.45 -7.08 -10.87
CA ILE A 224 -8.25 -6.04 -11.55
C ILE A 224 -7.32 -4.99 -12.19
N ILE A 225 -6.39 -4.42 -11.41
CA ILE A 225 -5.46 -3.40 -11.89
C ILE A 225 -4.57 -3.91 -13.04
N ARG A 226 -4.14 -5.18 -12.99
CA ARG A 226 -3.40 -5.81 -14.09
C ARG A 226 -4.24 -6.01 -15.36
N LYS A 227 -5.55 -6.26 -15.26
CA LYS A 227 -6.43 -6.33 -16.44
C LYS A 227 -6.59 -4.98 -17.14
N MET A 228 -6.40 -3.89 -16.39
CA MET A 228 -6.38 -2.52 -16.91
C MET A 228 -5.01 -2.07 -17.46
N GLU A 229 -4.04 -2.99 -17.52
CA GLU A 229 -2.67 -2.77 -18.06
C GLU A 229 -1.79 -1.77 -17.30
N PHE A 230 -2.09 -1.51 -16.02
CA PHE A 230 -1.15 -0.79 -15.16
C PHE A 230 0.09 -1.64 -14.91
N ASN A 231 1.26 -1.07 -15.16
CA ASN A 231 2.54 -1.78 -15.09
C ASN A 231 3.42 -1.38 -13.92
N ASP A 232 3.17 -0.25 -13.28
CA ASP A 232 3.90 0.19 -12.08
C ASP A 232 2.93 0.23 -10.91
N ILE A 233 3.02 -0.78 -10.03
CA ILE A 233 2.02 -0.99 -8.97
C ILE A 233 2.71 -1.09 -7.61
N ALA A 234 2.39 -0.17 -6.72
CA ALA A 234 2.76 -0.22 -5.32
C ALA A 234 2.02 -1.38 -4.62
N ILE A 235 2.69 -2.51 -4.43
CA ILE A 235 2.06 -3.75 -3.97
C ILE A 235 2.05 -3.89 -2.45
N THR A 236 3.11 -3.42 -1.78
CA THR A 236 3.35 -3.71 -0.36
C THR A 236 3.99 -2.53 0.35
N GLY A 237 3.51 -2.23 1.56
CA GLY A 237 4.09 -1.21 2.46
C GLY A 237 4.77 -1.83 3.69
N GLN A 238 6.10 -1.89 3.71
CA GLN A 238 6.88 -2.53 4.77
C GLN A 238 7.26 -1.53 5.88
N TYR A 239 6.24 -0.96 6.55
CA TYR A 239 6.40 0.05 7.61
C TYR A 239 6.15 -0.48 9.04
N TYR A 240 5.87 -1.78 9.16
CA TYR A 240 5.56 -2.43 10.44
C TYR A 240 6.70 -3.32 10.94
N GLY A 241 7.92 -3.07 10.42
CA GLY A 241 9.08 -3.90 10.69
C GLY A 241 8.89 -5.34 10.24
N GLU A 242 9.33 -6.28 11.08
CA GLU A 242 9.24 -7.72 10.80
C GLU A 242 7.86 -8.32 11.13
N LYS A 243 6.87 -7.50 11.52
CA LYS A 243 5.52 -7.99 11.84
C LYS A 243 4.87 -8.58 10.59
N TYR A 244 4.28 -9.76 10.74
CA TYR A 244 3.53 -10.40 9.66
C TYR A 244 2.18 -9.71 9.48
N THR A 245 1.99 -9.03 8.34
CA THR A 245 0.79 -8.25 8.03
C THR A 245 0.20 -8.65 6.66
N PRO A 246 -0.99 -8.15 6.29
CA PRO A 246 -1.54 -8.35 4.95
C PRO A 246 -0.61 -7.87 3.82
N GLU A 247 0.32 -6.94 4.11
CA GLU A 247 1.34 -6.45 3.17
C GLU A 247 2.35 -7.53 2.79
N THR A 248 2.67 -8.44 3.71
CA THR A 248 3.53 -9.61 3.43
C THR A 248 2.71 -10.74 2.83
N GLN A 249 1.49 -10.97 3.34
CA GLN A 249 0.62 -12.04 2.87
C GLN A 249 0.23 -11.90 1.40
N VAL A 250 0.03 -10.67 0.89
CA VAL A 250 -0.26 -10.48 -0.55
C VAL A 250 0.88 -10.99 -1.44
N LEU A 251 2.14 -10.82 -1.03
CA LEU A 251 3.30 -11.35 -1.77
C LEU A 251 3.31 -12.88 -1.78
N GLU A 252 2.92 -13.50 -0.65
CA GLU A 252 2.71 -14.94 -0.55
C GLU A 252 1.60 -15.40 -1.51
N TRP A 253 0.48 -14.68 -1.58
CA TRP A 253 -0.63 -15.02 -2.48
C TRP A 253 -0.22 -14.93 -3.95
N ILE A 254 0.52 -13.89 -4.34
CA ILE A 254 1.01 -13.73 -5.71
C ILE A 254 1.90 -14.90 -6.10
N LYS A 255 2.84 -15.29 -5.23
CA LYS A 255 3.72 -16.43 -5.46
C LYS A 255 2.92 -17.73 -5.54
N TYR A 256 2.08 -17.99 -4.55
CA TYR A 256 1.29 -19.21 -4.43
C TYR A 256 0.31 -19.41 -5.59
N LYS A 257 -0.42 -18.37 -6.00
CA LYS A 257 -1.34 -18.43 -7.14
C LYS A 257 -0.59 -18.42 -8.48
N GLY A 258 0.49 -17.64 -8.58
CA GLY A 258 1.31 -17.55 -9.78
C GLY A 258 1.98 -18.87 -10.15
N GLU A 259 2.47 -19.64 -9.18
CA GLU A 259 3.02 -20.98 -9.39
C GLU A 259 1.95 -22.01 -9.84
N LYS A 260 0.68 -21.75 -9.52
CA LYS A 260 -0.44 -22.64 -9.87
C LYS A 260 -1.08 -22.35 -11.22
N ASP A 261 -0.99 -21.13 -11.75
CA ASP A 261 -1.58 -20.81 -13.05
C ASP A 261 -0.72 -21.35 -14.20
N LYS A 262 -0.99 -22.60 -14.59
CA LYS A 262 -0.32 -23.28 -15.71
C LYS A 262 -0.66 -22.71 -17.09
N ARG A 263 -1.63 -21.80 -17.20
CA ARG A 263 -2.12 -21.29 -18.50
C ARG A 263 -1.21 -20.25 -19.11
N ASP A 264 -0.41 -19.57 -18.29
CA ASP A 264 0.56 -18.62 -18.80
C ASP A 264 1.85 -19.37 -19.16
N LYS A 265 2.06 -19.58 -20.47
CA LYS A 265 3.21 -20.31 -21.02
C LYS A 265 4.55 -19.63 -20.69
N PHE A 266 4.53 -18.39 -20.18
CA PHE A 266 5.68 -17.65 -19.69
C PHE A 266 5.99 -17.88 -18.19
N VAL A 267 5.17 -18.65 -17.46
CA VAL A 267 5.28 -18.92 -16.00
C VAL A 267 6.50 -19.76 -15.60
N LYS A 268 7.30 -20.25 -16.57
CA LYS A 268 8.55 -20.94 -16.22
C LYS A 268 9.60 -20.05 -15.56
N ASP A 269 9.42 -18.73 -15.65
CA ASP A 269 10.32 -17.77 -15.04
C ASP A 269 9.61 -17.03 -13.89
N PRO A 270 9.96 -17.32 -12.62
CA PRO A 270 9.41 -16.66 -11.44
C PRO A 270 9.47 -15.13 -11.49
N ARG A 271 10.36 -14.55 -12.32
CA ARG A 271 10.44 -13.10 -12.55
C ARG A 271 9.14 -12.51 -13.13
N HIS A 272 8.28 -13.32 -13.76
CA HIS A 272 7.06 -12.85 -14.41
C HIS A 272 5.91 -12.60 -13.44
N THR A 273 5.83 -13.29 -12.30
CA THR A 273 4.70 -13.13 -11.37
C THR A 273 4.75 -11.79 -10.64
N MET A 274 5.96 -11.31 -10.34
CA MET A 274 6.22 -10.08 -9.59
C MET A 274 6.52 -8.86 -10.47
N ARG A 275 6.54 -9.01 -11.80
CA ARG A 275 6.86 -7.93 -12.75
C ARG A 275 6.03 -6.66 -12.49
N GLY A 276 6.68 -5.50 -12.59
CA GLY A 276 6.03 -4.20 -12.39
C GLY A 276 5.64 -3.84 -10.96
N LEU A 277 5.82 -4.77 -10.01
CA LEU A 277 5.46 -4.53 -8.63
C LEU A 277 6.56 -3.75 -7.90
N VAL A 278 6.14 -2.90 -6.96
CA VAL A 278 7.02 -2.01 -6.22
C VAL A 278 6.82 -2.23 -4.72
N ALA A 279 7.92 -2.53 -4.01
CA ALA A 279 7.92 -2.60 -2.55
C ALA A 279 8.21 -1.21 -1.96
N MET A 280 7.32 -0.73 -1.08
CA MET A 280 7.46 0.57 -0.43
C MET A 280 7.95 0.42 1.00
N PHE A 281 8.93 1.23 1.41
CA PHE A 281 9.44 1.27 2.79
C PHE A 281 10.24 2.54 3.04
N ALA A 282 10.42 2.89 4.32
CA ALA A 282 11.29 4.00 4.68
C ALA A 282 12.78 3.62 4.57
N PRO A 283 13.68 4.56 4.21
CA PRO A 283 15.10 4.27 4.08
C PRO A 283 15.81 4.06 5.44
N GLY A 284 15.15 4.37 6.56
CA GLY A 284 15.66 4.15 7.90
C GLY A 284 15.85 2.66 8.23
N ASP A 285 16.80 2.34 9.10
CA ASP A 285 17.31 0.97 9.30
C ASP A 285 16.22 -0.09 9.59
N HIS A 286 15.21 0.26 10.39
CA HIS A 286 14.15 -0.67 10.77
C HIS A 286 13.27 -1.10 9.57
N ASP A 287 12.68 -0.14 8.87
CA ASP A 287 11.77 -0.40 7.74
C ASP A 287 12.56 -0.87 6.52
N ARG A 288 13.78 -0.34 6.31
CA ARG A 288 14.71 -0.79 5.26
C ARG A 288 14.98 -2.28 5.36
N LYS A 289 15.23 -2.81 6.57
CA LYS A 289 15.46 -4.24 6.78
C LYS A 289 14.27 -5.09 6.33
N ALA A 290 13.05 -4.69 6.69
CA ALA A 290 11.82 -5.38 6.31
C ALA A 290 11.56 -5.31 4.79
N GLY A 291 11.75 -4.13 4.19
CA GLY A 291 11.66 -3.90 2.75
C GLY A 291 12.63 -4.76 1.94
N ILE A 292 13.91 -4.75 2.32
CA ILE A 292 14.96 -5.56 1.69
C ILE A 292 14.71 -7.06 1.87
N HIS A 293 14.26 -7.49 3.04
CA HIS A 293 13.88 -8.88 3.26
C HIS A 293 12.79 -9.31 2.28
N SER A 294 11.74 -8.50 2.13
CA SER A 294 10.63 -8.76 1.20
C SER A 294 11.10 -8.81 -0.25
N ILE A 295 11.94 -7.87 -0.69
CA ILE A 295 12.54 -7.87 -2.03
C ILE A 295 13.36 -9.14 -2.25
N LYS A 296 14.22 -9.53 -1.32
CA LYS A 296 15.07 -10.72 -1.45
C LYS A 296 14.27 -12.01 -1.49
N LYS A 297 13.31 -12.15 -0.57
CA LYS A 297 12.48 -13.35 -0.37
C LYS A 297 11.49 -13.57 -1.53
N PHE A 298 10.81 -12.51 -1.95
CA PHE A 298 9.75 -12.59 -2.96
C PHE A 298 10.18 -12.19 -4.36
N LYS A 299 11.40 -11.66 -4.53
CA LYS A 299 11.91 -11.12 -5.81
C LYS A 299 11.04 -9.99 -6.35
N VAL A 300 10.62 -9.08 -5.47
CA VAL A 300 9.91 -7.85 -5.90
C VAL A 300 10.87 -6.99 -6.73
N PRO A 301 10.51 -6.60 -7.96
CA PRO A 301 11.45 -6.05 -8.93
C PRO A 301 11.91 -4.63 -8.67
N ASN A 302 11.11 -3.84 -7.95
CA ASN A 302 11.32 -2.40 -7.80
C ASN A 302 11.13 -1.97 -6.35
N ALA A 303 11.71 -0.82 -6.02
CA ALA A 303 11.60 -0.24 -4.68
C ALA A 303 11.08 1.19 -4.72
N PHE A 304 10.39 1.57 -3.66
CA PHE A 304 9.88 2.91 -3.41
C PHE A 304 10.27 3.35 -2.01
N LEU A 305 11.14 4.33 -1.93
CA LEU A 305 11.67 4.83 -0.68
C LEU A 305 10.85 6.03 -0.21
N ASP A 306 10.04 5.81 0.84
CA ASP A 306 9.26 6.85 1.50
C ASP A 306 10.13 7.58 2.52
N LEU A 307 10.36 8.87 2.32
CA LEU A 307 11.04 9.69 3.32
C LEU A 307 10.35 11.02 3.51
N THR A 308 10.54 11.57 4.70
CA THR A 308 10.17 12.95 5.01
C THR A 308 11.40 13.70 5.48
N PHE A 309 11.46 15.00 5.18
CA PHE A 309 12.45 15.91 5.76
C PHE A 309 12.03 16.40 7.15
N LYS A 310 10.79 16.14 7.54
CA LYS A 310 10.22 16.57 8.81
C LYS A 310 10.19 15.39 9.77
N ALA A 311 10.91 15.50 10.89
CA ALA A 311 10.80 14.52 11.97
C ALA A 311 9.33 14.34 12.35
N SER A 312 8.84 13.10 12.31
CA SER A 312 7.46 12.75 12.62
C SER A 312 7.41 11.49 13.47
N VAL A 313 6.22 11.13 13.96
CA VAL A 313 6.02 9.89 14.73
C VAL A 313 6.46 8.66 13.91
N ARG A 314 6.26 8.70 12.59
CA ARG A 314 6.62 7.63 11.64
C ARG A 314 8.10 7.65 11.26
N PHE A 315 8.72 8.82 11.18
CA PHE A 315 10.09 8.98 10.70
C PHE A 315 10.95 9.66 11.78
N LYS A 316 11.62 8.84 12.59
CA LYS A 316 12.44 9.29 13.74
C LYS A 316 13.88 9.65 13.34
N ASP A 317 14.37 9.15 12.22
CA ASP A 317 15.75 9.37 11.77
C ASP A 317 15.89 10.75 11.12
N THR A 318 16.81 11.55 11.66
CA THR A 318 17.15 12.87 11.12
C THR A 318 18.28 12.82 10.10
N ASN A 319 18.95 11.68 9.93
CA ASN A 319 20.03 11.47 8.95
C ASN A 319 19.51 10.90 7.62
N PHE A 320 18.43 11.50 7.10
CA PHE A 320 17.75 11.02 5.90
C PHE A 320 18.67 10.96 4.67
N VAL A 321 19.67 11.84 4.55
CA VAL A 321 20.62 11.85 3.42
C VAL A 321 21.39 10.54 3.35
N GLN A 322 22.00 10.11 4.47
CA GLN A 322 22.79 8.89 4.52
C GLN A 322 21.92 7.64 4.46
N SER A 323 20.74 7.68 5.08
CA SER A 323 19.80 6.55 5.06
C SER A 323 19.31 6.26 3.64
N VAL A 324 19.02 7.29 2.83
CA VAL A 324 18.69 7.11 1.40
C VAL A 324 19.86 6.53 0.62
N ILE A 325 21.08 7.06 0.80
CA ILE A 325 22.28 6.55 0.08
C ILE A 325 22.50 5.06 0.39
N LYS A 326 22.50 4.69 1.67
CA LYS A 326 22.67 3.28 2.09
C LYS A 326 21.58 2.39 1.50
N ALA A 327 20.32 2.83 1.55
CA ALA A 327 19.22 2.05 0.99
C ALA A 327 19.38 1.82 -0.52
N VAL A 328 19.77 2.86 -1.25
CA VAL A 328 19.99 2.78 -2.70
C VAL A 328 21.20 1.89 -3.04
N GLU A 329 22.28 1.96 -2.28
CA GLU A 329 23.47 1.11 -2.46
C GLU A 329 23.14 -0.37 -2.19
N GLU A 330 22.49 -0.68 -1.08
CA GLU A 330 22.06 -2.04 -0.74
C GLU A 330 21.11 -2.60 -1.82
N LEU A 331 20.17 -1.79 -2.33
CA LEU A 331 19.27 -2.20 -3.41
C LEU A 331 19.99 -2.39 -4.75
N ASP A 332 20.95 -1.52 -5.09
CA ASP A 332 21.76 -1.64 -6.31
C ASP A 332 22.56 -2.95 -6.32
N GLU A 333 23.15 -3.33 -5.19
CA GLU A 333 23.84 -4.61 -5.01
C GLU A 333 22.87 -5.79 -5.25
N ILE A 334 21.72 -5.79 -4.59
CA ILE A 334 20.70 -6.84 -4.71
C ILE A 334 20.20 -6.98 -6.15
N TYR A 335 19.89 -5.87 -6.81
CA TYR A 335 19.39 -5.89 -8.18
C TYR A 335 20.48 -6.28 -9.18
N SER A 336 21.74 -5.96 -8.89
CA SER A 336 22.89 -6.43 -9.68
C SER A 336 23.07 -7.93 -9.54
N GLU A 337 22.94 -8.49 -8.33
CA GLU A 337 22.95 -9.95 -8.09
C GLU A 337 21.80 -10.66 -8.84
N PHE A 338 20.64 -10.01 -8.98
CA PHE A 338 19.53 -10.56 -9.74
C PHE A 338 19.68 -10.38 -11.26
N GLY A 339 20.72 -9.67 -11.71
CA GLY A 339 20.96 -9.36 -13.13
C GLY A 339 19.93 -8.38 -13.71
N TRP A 340 19.31 -7.54 -12.87
CA TRP A 340 18.34 -6.55 -13.30
C TRP A 340 19.01 -5.27 -13.76
N ARG A 341 18.51 -4.75 -14.89
CA ARG A 341 19.03 -3.54 -15.52
C ARG A 341 18.75 -2.31 -14.66
N SER A 342 19.49 -1.25 -14.94
CA SER A 342 19.35 0.05 -14.27
C SER A 342 17.95 0.63 -14.48
N TRP A 343 17.65 1.16 -15.66
CA TRP A 343 16.39 1.86 -15.95
C TRP A 343 15.80 1.42 -17.28
N ARG A 344 14.47 1.47 -17.40
CA ARG A 344 13.80 1.37 -18.70
C ARG A 344 13.78 2.74 -19.39
N GLU A 345 13.94 2.73 -20.70
CA GLU A 345 13.82 3.94 -21.51
C GLU A 345 12.37 4.46 -21.53
N ASP A 346 12.20 5.76 -21.72
CA ASP A 346 10.88 6.38 -21.64
C ASP A 346 9.89 5.82 -22.68
N HIS A 347 10.37 5.47 -23.87
CA HIS A 347 9.53 4.84 -24.89
C HIS A 347 9.07 3.41 -24.52
N HIS A 348 9.64 2.80 -23.47
CA HIS A 348 9.20 1.54 -22.88
C HIS A 348 8.29 1.70 -21.64
N ILE A 349 8.08 2.93 -21.15
CA ILE A 349 7.07 3.19 -20.09
C ILE A 349 5.71 2.62 -20.54
N ASN A 350 5.01 1.94 -19.65
CA ASN A 350 3.74 1.24 -19.90
C ASN A 350 3.73 0.14 -20.98
N SER A 351 4.76 -0.04 -21.80
CA SER A 351 4.85 -1.15 -22.76
C SER A 351 5.75 -2.28 -22.30
N ASP A 352 6.60 -2.02 -21.30
CA ASP A 352 7.42 -2.99 -20.59
C ASP A 352 7.36 -2.79 -19.07
N PHE A 353 7.71 -3.83 -18.33
CA PHE A 353 7.75 -3.83 -16.87
C PHE A 353 9.07 -3.27 -16.35
N ALA A 354 9.00 -2.49 -15.27
CA ALA A 354 10.19 -2.07 -14.54
C ALA A 354 10.86 -3.25 -13.84
N PHE A 355 12.19 -3.31 -13.93
CA PHE A 355 13.04 -4.21 -13.15
C PHE A 355 14.27 -3.45 -12.66
N GLY A 356 14.47 -3.43 -11.35
CA GLY A 356 15.61 -2.78 -10.70
C GLY A 356 15.46 -1.26 -10.55
N GLU A 357 14.27 -0.70 -10.78
CA GLU A 357 14.03 0.73 -10.62
C GLU A 357 13.80 1.10 -9.15
N ILE A 358 14.34 2.23 -8.73
CA ILE A 358 14.10 2.82 -7.41
C ILE A 358 13.40 4.16 -7.61
N SER A 359 12.33 4.36 -6.86
CA SER A 359 11.61 5.63 -6.78
C SER A 359 11.77 6.21 -5.38
N ILE A 360 11.82 7.53 -5.26
CA ILE A 360 11.98 8.24 -3.99
C ILE A 360 10.79 9.17 -3.80
N ASN A 361 10.03 9.00 -2.73
CA ASN A 361 8.92 9.86 -2.39
C ASN A 361 9.27 10.78 -1.23
N LEU A 362 9.05 12.08 -1.44
CA LEU A 362 9.32 13.15 -0.49
C LEU A 362 8.01 13.54 0.20
N VAL A 363 7.68 12.79 1.24
CA VAL A 363 6.50 12.96 2.10
C VAL A 363 6.56 14.29 2.84
N ASP A 364 5.45 15.02 2.86
CA ASP A 364 5.28 16.31 3.55
C ASP A 364 6.30 17.39 3.10
N LEU A 365 6.77 17.33 1.85
CA LEU A 365 7.83 18.24 1.40
C LEU A 365 7.36 19.71 1.40
N MET A 366 6.11 19.96 1.00
CA MET A 366 5.53 21.31 1.00
C MET A 366 5.44 21.87 2.42
N GLU A 367 5.02 21.05 3.39
CA GLU A 367 4.95 21.41 4.80
C GLU A 367 6.31 21.58 5.44
N TYR A 368 7.30 20.80 5.01
CA TYR A 368 8.68 21.03 5.43
C TYR A 368 9.12 22.41 4.93
N LEU A 369 9.02 22.68 3.62
CA LEU A 369 9.46 23.93 2.99
C LEU A 369 8.66 25.16 3.42
N ASN A 370 7.55 25.00 4.13
CA ASN A 370 6.61 26.09 4.44
C ASN A 370 6.20 26.84 3.15
N LEU A 371 5.88 26.08 2.09
CA LEU A 371 5.45 26.65 0.82
C LEU A 371 4.17 27.48 1.05
N SER A 372 4.24 28.78 0.75
CA SER A 372 3.11 29.70 0.85
C SER A 372 2.42 29.87 -0.49
N GLY A 373 1.14 30.30 -0.48
CA GLY A 373 0.33 30.44 -1.70
C GLY A 373 0.82 31.53 -2.69
N ASP A 374 1.83 32.33 -2.34
CA ASP A 374 2.54 33.22 -3.27
C ASP A 374 3.75 32.54 -3.95
N GLY A 375 3.97 31.25 -3.66
CA GLY A 375 5.06 30.44 -4.15
C GLY A 375 6.37 30.58 -3.37
N SER A 376 6.41 31.36 -2.29
CA SER A 376 7.61 31.50 -1.46
C SER A 376 7.85 30.26 -0.60
N MET A 377 9.12 29.94 -0.35
CA MET A 377 9.55 28.81 0.47
C MET A 377 10.60 29.27 1.49
N GLU A 378 10.69 28.59 2.63
CA GLU A 378 11.65 28.92 3.67
C GLU A 378 13.08 28.62 3.23
N LYS A 379 13.88 29.68 3.06
CA LYS A 379 15.22 29.62 2.46
C LYS A 379 16.15 28.57 3.10
N GLN A 380 16.22 28.51 4.44
CA GLN A 380 17.11 27.56 5.12
C GLN A 380 16.74 26.10 4.79
N LYS A 381 15.45 25.81 4.74
CA LYS A 381 14.95 24.47 4.45
C LYS A 381 15.11 24.09 2.98
N MET A 382 14.97 25.07 2.08
CA MET A 382 15.37 24.88 0.68
C MET A 382 16.85 24.48 0.61
N GLU A 383 17.76 25.25 1.23
CA GLU A 383 19.20 24.96 1.23
C GLU A 383 19.51 23.55 1.77
N ASP A 384 18.79 23.08 2.79
CA ASP A 384 18.93 21.74 3.34
C ASP A 384 18.52 20.65 2.34
N VAL A 385 17.38 20.81 1.66
CA VAL A 385 16.89 19.89 0.61
C VAL A 385 17.83 19.90 -0.60
N GLU A 386 18.29 21.07 -1.03
CA GLU A 386 19.23 21.20 -2.13
C GLU A 386 20.55 20.48 -1.84
N LYS A 387 21.05 20.60 -0.61
CA LYS A 387 22.25 19.89 -0.17
C LYS A 387 22.04 18.38 -0.21
N ALA A 388 20.86 17.90 0.19
CA ALA A 388 20.49 16.49 0.08
C ALA A 388 20.46 16.01 -1.38
N PHE A 389 19.79 16.76 -2.27
CA PHE A 389 19.73 16.44 -3.70
C PHE A 389 21.13 16.39 -4.33
N LYS A 390 22.01 17.34 -3.99
CA LYS A 390 23.41 17.34 -4.45
C LYS A 390 24.17 16.11 -3.95
N ALA A 391 23.99 15.73 -2.69
CA ALA A 391 24.64 14.55 -2.11
C ALA A 391 24.16 13.26 -2.79
N TRP A 392 22.85 13.10 -2.97
CA TRP A 392 22.25 11.95 -3.63
C TRP A 392 22.68 11.83 -5.09
N LYS A 393 22.58 12.91 -5.87
CA LYS A 393 23.07 12.92 -7.26
C LYS A 393 24.58 12.74 -7.36
N GLY A 394 25.34 12.96 -6.29
CA GLY A 394 26.77 12.66 -6.23
C GLY A 394 27.07 11.17 -6.14
N ASN A 395 26.15 10.36 -5.63
CA ASN A 395 26.30 8.92 -5.45
C ASN A 395 26.07 8.14 -6.75
N ASP A 396 26.88 7.13 -7.02
CA ASP A 396 26.83 6.39 -8.28
C ASP A 396 25.70 5.34 -8.33
N ALA A 397 25.36 4.70 -7.20
CA ALA A 397 24.21 3.80 -7.13
C ALA A 397 22.91 4.56 -7.38
N PHE A 398 22.80 5.79 -6.85
CA PHE A 398 21.68 6.69 -7.11
C PHE A 398 21.50 6.98 -8.60
N LYS A 399 22.55 7.45 -9.27
CA LYS A 399 22.51 7.71 -10.73
C LYS A 399 22.20 6.47 -11.56
N ARG A 400 22.51 5.28 -11.06
CA ARG A 400 22.23 4.01 -11.75
C ARG A 400 20.83 3.49 -11.52
N ARG A 401 20.17 3.80 -10.39
CA ARG A 401 18.96 3.08 -9.94
C ARG A 401 17.76 3.97 -9.67
N VAL A 402 17.95 5.23 -9.29
CA VAL A 402 16.83 6.12 -8.98
C VAL A 402 16.22 6.74 -10.24
N VAL A 403 15.03 6.30 -10.63
CA VAL A 403 14.33 6.79 -11.85
C VAL A 403 13.38 7.93 -11.60
N ALA A 404 12.83 8.04 -10.38
CA ALA A 404 11.71 8.93 -10.11
C ALA A 404 11.86 9.62 -8.76
N ILE A 405 11.50 10.90 -8.76
CA ILE A 405 11.25 11.71 -7.57
C ILE A 405 9.75 11.95 -7.49
N LEU A 406 9.14 11.51 -6.42
CA LEU A 406 7.74 11.74 -6.12
C LEU A 406 7.61 12.77 -5.02
N VAL A 407 6.52 13.52 -5.08
CA VAL A 407 6.16 14.48 -4.05
C VAL A 407 4.71 14.35 -3.66
N GLU A 408 4.48 14.53 -2.37
CA GLU A 408 3.17 14.65 -1.78
C GLU A 408 3.18 15.72 -0.68
N GLU A 409 1.99 16.20 -0.36
CA GLU A 409 1.67 16.89 0.89
C GLU A 409 0.73 15.97 1.66
N GLY A 410 0.76 15.97 2.99
CA GLY A 410 0.09 14.95 3.79
C GLY A 410 -1.31 15.33 4.28
N ARG A 411 -1.86 16.49 3.91
CA ARG A 411 -2.99 17.11 4.64
C ARG A 411 -4.16 17.57 3.77
N GLY A 412 -4.01 17.59 2.46
CA GLY A 412 -4.93 18.19 1.50
C GLY A 412 -5.13 19.70 1.71
N VAL A 413 -4.09 20.41 2.17
CA VAL A 413 -4.16 21.87 2.37
C VAL A 413 -3.51 22.68 1.25
N ALA A 414 -2.64 22.04 0.45
CA ALA A 414 -1.99 22.69 -0.68
C ALA A 414 -2.99 23.00 -1.79
N ASP A 415 -2.81 24.13 -2.46
CA ASP A 415 -3.55 24.45 -3.67
C ASP A 415 -2.89 23.81 -4.91
N TYR A 416 -3.63 23.67 -6.01
CA TYR A 416 -3.08 23.09 -7.25
C TYR A 416 -1.88 23.88 -7.79
N GLU A 417 -1.83 25.20 -7.56
CA GLU A 417 -0.69 26.06 -7.91
C GLU A 417 0.58 25.72 -7.14
N ASP A 418 0.47 25.25 -5.89
CA ASP A 418 1.61 24.87 -5.04
C ASP A 418 2.36 23.67 -5.65
N TYR A 419 1.62 22.69 -6.18
CA TYR A 419 2.21 21.58 -6.94
C TYR A 419 2.97 22.05 -8.17
N GLY A 420 2.40 22.99 -8.93
CA GLY A 420 3.06 23.58 -10.08
C GLY A 420 4.36 24.31 -9.71
N THR A 421 4.36 25.01 -8.59
CA THR A 421 5.53 25.71 -8.04
C THR A 421 6.60 24.72 -7.59
N LEU A 422 6.22 23.71 -6.80
CA LEU A 422 7.13 22.70 -6.29
C LEU A 422 7.79 21.89 -7.42
N VAL A 423 7.01 21.42 -8.40
CA VAL A 423 7.55 20.64 -9.53
C VAL A 423 8.56 21.45 -10.33
N ARG A 424 8.28 22.73 -10.57
CA ARG A 424 9.19 23.61 -11.29
C ARG A 424 10.53 23.76 -10.56
N TRP A 425 10.49 23.93 -9.24
CA TRP A 425 11.68 24.00 -8.41
C TRP A 425 12.46 22.67 -8.42
N ILE A 426 11.79 21.52 -8.28
CA ILE A 426 12.45 20.21 -8.34
C ILE A 426 13.12 19.97 -9.70
N ARG A 427 12.53 20.46 -10.80
CA ARG A 427 13.12 20.38 -12.15
C ARG A 427 14.43 21.13 -12.30
N GLU A 428 14.74 22.08 -11.44
CA GLU A 428 16.06 22.74 -11.41
C GLU A 428 17.16 21.75 -10.99
N PHE A 429 16.82 20.75 -10.18
CA PHE A 429 17.75 19.73 -9.67
C PHE A 429 17.68 18.41 -10.43
N PHE A 430 16.50 18.04 -10.92
CA PHE A 430 16.25 16.80 -11.68
C PHE A 430 15.70 17.14 -13.08
N PRO A 431 16.52 17.74 -13.96
CA PRO A 431 16.06 18.21 -15.26
C PRO A 431 15.68 17.05 -16.17
N ALA A 432 14.67 17.24 -17.03
CA ALA A 432 14.14 16.18 -17.89
C ALA A 432 15.20 15.53 -18.81
N LYS A 433 16.24 16.26 -19.21
CA LYS A 433 17.36 15.74 -20.01
C LYS A 433 18.20 14.66 -19.30
N GLU A 434 18.12 14.59 -17.98
CA GLU A 434 18.75 13.55 -17.16
C GLU A 434 17.82 12.34 -16.95
N GLN A 435 16.66 12.32 -17.61
CA GLN A 435 15.69 11.21 -17.61
C GLN A 435 15.03 10.89 -16.27
N TYR A 436 15.23 11.72 -15.24
CA TYR A 436 14.47 11.60 -13.99
C TYR A 436 12.99 11.93 -14.21
N ARG A 437 12.14 11.05 -13.69
CA ARG A 437 10.69 11.22 -13.68
C ARG A 437 10.29 12.03 -12.45
N ILE A 438 9.31 12.91 -12.59
CA ILE A 438 8.65 13.56 -11.45
C ILE A 438 7.19 13.14 -11.44
N LEU A 439 6.74 12.57 -10.32
CA LEU A 439 5.34 12.22 -10.11
C LEU A 439 4.78 12.98 -8.92
N VAL A 440 3.49 13.27 -8.95
CA VAL A 440 2.80 13.94 -7.84
C VAL A 440 1.69 13.08 -7.28
N HIS A 441 1.49 13.20 -5.97
CA HIS A 441 0.38 12.63 -5.24
C HIS A 441 -0.28 13.74 -4.42
N ALA A 442 -1.60 13.87 -4.56
CA ALA A 442 -2.32 15.00 -4.00
C ALA A 442 -3.54 14.56 -3.20
N HIS A 443 -3.72 15.09 -1.98
CA HIS A 443 -4.89 14.79 -1.17
C HIS A 443 -5.98 15.84 -1.37
N ALA A 444 -7.25 15.45 -1.25
CA ALA A 444 -8.38 16.34 -1.53
C ALA A 444 -8.63 17.38 -0.41
N GLY A 445 -8.34 17.03 0.85
CA GLY A 445 -8.43 17.88 2.05
C GLY A 445 -9.56 18.91 2.04
N THR A 446 -9.25 20.18 2.27
CA THR A 446 -10.28 21.22 2.47
C THR A 446 -10.75 21.87 1.19
N ASN A 447 -9.94 21.85 0.13
CA ASN A 447 -10.19 22.62 -1.09
C ASN A 447 -10.58 21.74 -2.29
N ASN A 448 -10.51 20.40 -2.20
CA ASN A 448 -10.88 19.44 -3.24
C ASN A 448 -10.23 19.74 -4.61
N HIS A 449 -8.95 20.11 -4.64
CA HIS A 449 -8.20 20.45 -5.85
C HIS A 449 -7.23 19.37 -6.33
N GLN A 450 -7.27 18.18 -5.74
CA GLN A 450 -6.29 17.10 -5.95
C GLN A 450 -6.14 16.64 -7.42
N ASP A 451 -7.25 16.54 -8.17
CA ASP A 451 -7.19 16.13 -9.57
C ASP A 451 -6.61 17.26 -10.45
N VAL A 452 -6.95 18.51 -10.14
CA VAL A 452 -6.40 19.69 -10.84
C VAL A 452 -4.91 19.88 -10.51
N ALA A 453 -4.49 19.58 -9.29
CA ALA A 453 -3.09 19.60 -8.87
C ALA A 453 -2.21 18.69 -9.73
N SER A 454 -2.72 17.50 -10.07
CA SER A 454 -2.04 16.55 -10.96
C SER A 454 -1.78 17.14 -12.34
N LEU A 455 -2.79 17.79 -12.92
CA LEU A 455 -2.66 18.46 -14.22
C LEU A 455 -1.71 19.65 -14.12
N LYS A 456 -1.86 20.48 -13.08
CA LYS A 456 -0.98 21.64 -12.90
C LYS A 456 0.48 21.25 -12.74
N ALA A 457 0.77 20.18 -12.02
CA ALA A 457 2.10 19.60 -11.90
C ALA A 457 2.70 19.21 -13.27
N VAL A 458 1.94 18.51 -14.10
CA VAL A 458 2.40 18.09 -15.44
C VAL A 458 2.69 19.30 -16.33
N LYS A 459 1.84 20.34 -16.28
CA LYS A 459 2.08 21.61 -16.99
C LYS A 459 3.40 22.28 -16.58
N HIS A 460 3.90 21.99 -15.38
CA HIS A 460 5.18 22.48 -14.87
C HIS A 460 6.32 21.46 -14.97
N GLY A 461 6.10 20.37 -15.71
CA GLY A 461 7.12 19.40 -16.08
C GLY A 461 7.07 18.09 -15.31
N ALA A 462 6.02 17.77 -14.55
CA ALA A 462 5.84 16.41 -14.03
C ALA A 462 5.56 15.43 -15.19
N ASN A 463 5.95 14.16 -15.01
CA ASN A 463 5.72 13.09 -15.98
C ASN A 463 4.39 12.35 -15.76
N GLY A 464 3.79 12.52 -14.59
CA GLY A 464 2.55 11.87 -14.24
C GLY A 464 2.31 11.86 -12.73
N ILE A 465 1.73 10.79 -12.24
CA ILE A 465 1.13 10.74 -10.89
C ILE A 465 1.42 9.43 -10.17
N TRP A 466 1.33 9.51 -8.86
CA TRP A 466 1.19 8.37 -7.96
C TRP A 466 -0.17 8.48 -7.29
N ALA A 467 -1.04 7.52 -7.58
CA ALA A 467 -2.47 7.64 -7.30
C ALA A 467 -3.14 6.26 -7.31
N ALA A 468 -4.35 6.19 -6.80
CA ALA A 468 -5.21 5.02 -6.88
C ALA A 468 -6.28 5.26 -7.94
N LEU A 469 -6.93 4.19 -8.37
CA LEU A 469 -8.00 4.26 -9.35
C LEU A 469 -9.18 5.07 -8.82
N ILE A 470 -9.54 4.84 -7.55
CA ILE A 470 -10.65 5.54 -6.88
C ILE A 470 -10.11 6.62 -5.94
N PRO A 471 -10.70 7.83 -5.91
CA PRO A 471 -10.23 8.91 -5.05
C PRO A 471 -10.52 8.66 -3.56
N GLN A 472 -11.40 7.74 -3.21
CA GLN A 472 -11.76 7.42 -1.82
C GLN A 472 -10.72 6.55 -1.09
N ALA A 473 -9.53 6.32 -1.67
CA ALA A 473 -8.50 5.52 -1.02
C ALA A 473 -7.95 6.14 0.27
N ALA A 474 -7.86 7.47 0.31
CA ALA A 474 -7.33 8.23 1.44
C ALA A 474 -8.46 8.77 2.32
N GLN A 475 -8.16 9.07 3.59
CA GLN A 475 -9.15 9.56 4.56
C GLN A 475 -9.86 10.84 4.11
N ALA A 476 -9.11 11.76 3.53
CA ALA A 476 -9.65 12.98 2.95
C ALA A 476 -9.98 12.84 1.46
N GLY A 477 -9.67 11.69 0.85
CA GLY A 477 -9.58 11.51 -0.59
C GLY A 477 -8.24 12.01 -1.16
N HIS A 478 -7.95 11.62 -2.40
CA HIS A 478 -6.73 11.97 -3.12
C HIS A 478 -6.93 11.90 -4.63
N ASN A 479 -5.92 12.29 -5.41
CA ASN A 479 -5.99 12.33 -6.85
C ASN A 479 -6.25 10.93 -7.44
N SER A 480 -7.08 10.88 -8.48
CA SER A 480 -7.46 9.62 -9.13
C SER A 480 -6.64 9.39 -10.41
N SER A 481 -6.08 8.18 -10.52
CA SER A 481 -5.45 7.70 -11.76
C SER A 481 -6.42 7.75 -12.93
N LEU A 482 -7.69 7.42 -12.69
CA LEU A 482 -8.70 7.37 -13.74
C LEU A 482 -9.12 8.78 -14.18
N VAL A 483 -9.21 9.75 -13.26
CA VAL A 483 -9.47 11.18 -13.58
C VAL A 483 -8.34 11.79 -14.39
N PHE A 484 -7.10 11.51 -14.01
CA PHE A 484 -5.94 11.96 -14.76
C PHE A 484 -5.90 11.37 -16.18
N LEU A 485 -6.10 10.06 -16.31
CA LEU A 485 -6.09 9.39 -17.62
C LEU A 485 -7.30 9.78 -18.49
N ASP A 486 -8.50 9.93 -17.92
CA ASP A 486 -9.69 10.46 -18.60
C ASP A 486 -9.42 11.85 -19.18
N TYR A 487 -8.80 12.74 -18.40
CA TYR A 487 -8.44 14.07 -18.87
C TYR A 487 -7.50 13.99 -20.09
N LEU A 488 -6.41 13.22 -19.99
CA LEU A 488 -5.44 13.08 -21.09
C LEU A 488 -6.09 12.45 -22.34
N LEU A 489 -6.93 11.43 -22.17
CA LEU A 489 -7.65 10.77 -23.26
C LEU A 489 -8.51 11.76 -24.04
N HIS A 490 -9.31 12.59 -23.35
CA HIS A 490 -10.15 13.60 -23.99
C HIS A 490 -9.34 14.71 -24.68
N HIS A 491 -8.08 14.90 -24.30
CA HIS A 491 -7.17 15.82 -24.99
C HIS A 491 -6.49 15.20 -26.21
N GLY A 492 -6.79 13.94 -26.55
CA GLY A 492 -6.24 13.23 -27.70
C GLY A 492 -4.87 12.62 -27.44
N ASN A 493 -4.60 12.21 -26.19
CA ASN A 493 -3.39 11.50 -25.84
C ASN A 493 -3.51 10.02 -26.25
N GLU A 494 -2.83 9.64 -27.32
CA GLU A 494 -2.85 8.27 -27.85
C GLU A 494 -2.14 7.26 -26.94
N HIS A 495 -1.19 7.70 -26.10
CA HIS A 495 -0.55 6.82 -25.14
C HIS A 495 -1.57 6.28 -24.13
N VAL A 496 -2.52 7.09 -23.69
CA VAL A 496 -3.57 6.59 -22.78
C VAL A 496 -4.38 5.46 -23.41
N LEU A 497 -4.77 5.62 -24.67
CA LEU A 497 -5.56 4.64 -25.39
C LEU A 497 -4.81 3.33 -25.66
N ASN A 498 -3.50 3.43 -25.92
CA ASN A 498 -2.66 2.29 -26.28
C ASN A 498 -2.06 1.56 -25.08
N ASP A 499 -1.83 2.28 -23.97
CA ASP A 499 -1.08 1.77 -22.82
C ASP A 499 -2.00 1.36 -21.66
N PHE A 500 -3.26 1.83 -21.63
CA PHE A 500 -4.20 1.55 -20.54
C PHE A 500 -5.53 1.04 -21.08
N HIS A 501 -5.96 -0.10 -20.53
CA HIS A 501 -7.23 -0.71 -20.88
C HIS A 501 -8.35 -0.07 -20.03
N LEU A 502 -8.81 1.11 -20.48
CA LEU A 502 -9.82 1.89 -19.76
C LEU A 502 -11.27 1.57 -20.15
N PHE A 503 -11.52 0.80 -21.20
CA PHE A 503 -12.88 0.58 -21.68
C PHE A 503 -13.75 -0.30 -20.76
N GLN A 504 -13.16 -0.95 -19.76
CA GLN A 504 -13.86 -1.67 -18.68
C GLN A 504 -13.65 -1.01 -17.30
N ALA A 505 -13.07 0.19 -17.28
CA ALA A 505 -12.63 0.85 -16.06
C ALA A 505 -13.75 1.12 -15.06
N LEU A 506 -14.99 1.33 -15.52
CA LEU A 506 -16.13 1.57 -14.65
C LEU A 506 -16.37 0.40 -13.68
N GLU A 507 -16.60 -0.79 -14.20
CA GLU A 507 -16.89 -1.96 -13.36
C GLU A 507 -15.64 -2.40 -12.58
N CYS A 508 -14.43 -2.20 -13.12
CA CYS A 508 -13.21 -2.37 -12.35
C CYS A 508 -13.15 -1.45 -11.12
N ALA A 509 -13.47 -0.17 -11.28
CA ALA A 509 -13.52 0.79 -10.19
C ALA A 509 -14.62 0.45 -9.17
N ARG A 510 -15.80 0.02 -9.63
CA ARG A 510 -16.89 -0.44 -8.76
C ARG A 510 -16.50 -1.67 -7.95
N HIS A 511 -15.86 -2.66 -8.56
CA HIS A 511 -15.37 -3.84 -7.83
C HIS A 511 -14.25 -3.50 -6.84
N ILE A 512 -13.34 -2.59 -7.18
CA ILE A 512 -12.35 -2.09 -6.21
C ILE A 512 -13.05 -1.36 -5.06
N TYR A 513 -14.04 -0.51 -5.35
CA TYR A 513 -14.85 0.14 -4.33
C TYR A 513 -15.59 -0.89 -3.46
N TYR A 514 -16.12 -1.95 -4.07
CA TYR A 514 -16.83 -3.04 -3.41
C TYR A 514 -15.94 -3.83 -2.45
N LEU A 515 -14.73 -4.15 -2.89
CA LEU A 515 -13.69 -4.72 -2.03
C LEU A 515 -13.41 -3.79 -0.84
N ASN A 516 -13.33 -2.48 -1.04
CA ASN A 516 -12.98 -1.53 0.03
C ASN A 516 -14.11 -1.24 1.01
N PHE A 517 -15.34 -1.07 0.53
CA PHE A 517 -16.44 -0.44 1.28
C PHE A 517 -17.67 -1.32 1.45
N ASN A 518 -17.64 -2.59 1.04
CA ASN A 518 -18.76 -3.53 1.16
C ASN A 518 -20.04 -3.11 0.42
N THR A 519 -19.94 -2.16 -0.50
CA THR A 519 -21.04 -1.71 -1.36
C THR A 519 -20.57 -1.56 -2.80
N HIS A 520 -21.45 -1.89 -3.74
CA HIS A 520 -21.23 -1.64 -5.16
C HIS A 520 -21.66 -0.22 -5.57
N ASP A 521 -22.35 0.49 -4.67
CA ASP A 521 -22.84 1.85 -4.87
C ASP A 521 -21.70 2.84 -4.66
N ILE A 522 -21.16 3.30 -5.77
CA ILE A 522 -20.16 4.37 -5.88
C ILE A 522 -20.79 5.74 -5.58
N PRO A 523 -20.06 6.68 -4.96
CA PRO A 523 -20.56 8.03 -4.72
C PRO A 523 -20.97 8.77 -6.00
N ASP A 524 -22.12 9.43 -5.98
CA ASP A 524 -22.70 10.16 -7.12
C ASP A 524 -21.82 11.28 -7.68
N ASP A 525 -20.91 11.79 -6.86
CA ASP A 525 -20.02 12.90 -7.17
C ASP A 525 -18.71 12.49 -7.84
N CYS A 526 -18.49 11.20 -8.09
CA CYS A 526 -17.31 10.76 -8.83
C CYS A 526 -17.35 11.25 -10.30
N PRO A 527 -16.37 12.03 -10.78
CA PRO A 527 -16.45 12.78 -12.04
C PRO A 527 -16.40 11.96 -13.34
N ILE A 528 -16.20 10.64 -13.24
CA ILE A 528 -16.21 9.73 -14.41
C ILE A 528 -17.41 8.79 -14.37
N TRP A 529 -17.85 8.38 -13.19
CA TRP A 529 -18.83 7.31 -13.07
C TRP A 529 -19.92 7.50 -12.02
N GLY A 530 -19.84 8.55 -11.21
CA GLY A 530 -20.94 8.90 -10.31
C GLY A 530 -22.18 9.28 -11.10
N GLU A 531 -23.35 9.14 -10.50
CA GLU A 531 -24.64 9.43 -11.14
C GLU A 531 -24.69 10.82 -11.79
N ARG A 532 -23.99 11.83 -11.22
CA ARG A 532 -23.96 13.20 -11.74
C ARG A 532 -23.36 13.33 -13.13
N VAL A 533 -22.52 12.39 -13.57
CA VAL A 533 -21.86 12.46 -14.88
C VAL A 533 -22.87 12.30 -16.02
N GLY A 534 -23.92 11.51 -15.81
CA GLY A 534 -24.96 11.25 -16.79
C GLY A 534 -26.23 12.10 -16.63
N GLN A 535 -26.37 12.85 -15.53
CA GLN A 535 -27.55 13.69 -15.33
C GLN A 535 -27.51 14.89 -16.28
N GLU A 536 -28.41 14.88 -17.27
CA GLU A 536 -28.66 16.07 -18.07
C GLU A 536 -29.11 17.21 -17.17
N THR A 537 -28.49 18.38 -17.32
CA THR A 537 -28.92 19.61 -16.68
C THR A 537 -30.41 19.80 -16.94
N HIS A 538 -31.21 19.98 -15.87
CA HIS A 538 -32.65 20.28 -15.84
C HIS A 538 -33.19 20.79 -17.19
N SER A 539 -34.32 20.28 -17.70
CA SER A 539 -34.85 20.52 -19.06
C SER A 539 -34.77 21.94 -19.65
N ALA A 540 -34.73 22.96 -18.79
CA ALA A 540 -34.36 24.35 -19.12
C ALA A 540 -32.95 24.54 -19.73
N PHE A 541 -32.07 23.56 -19.59
CA PHE A 541 -30.71 23.47 -20.10
C PHE A 541 -30.54 22.24 -21.02
N ASN A 542 -31.65 21.70 -21.52
CA ASN A 542 -31.60 20.64 -22.54
C ASN A 542 -30.79 21.15 -23.73
N VAL A 543 -29.77 20.38 -24.06
CA VAL A 543 -28.84 20.62 -25.17
C VAL A 543 -29.64 20.89 -26.43
N LEU A 544 -29.57 22.11 -26.96
CA LEU A 544 -30.17 22.43 -28.26
C LEU A 544 -29.43 21.66 -29.36
N LYS A 545 -30.12 21.36 -30.47
CA LYS A 545 -29.53 20.64 -31.60
C LYS A 545 -28.27 21.36 -32.10
N GLY A 546 -27.09 20.75 -31.88
CA GLY A 546 -25.78 21.34 -32.19
C GLY A 546 -24.91 21.67 -30.97
N GLU A 547 -25.45 21.61 -29.75
CA GLU A 547 -24.72 21.87 -28.51
C GLU A 547 -24.05 20.61 -27.93
N THR A 548 -23.60 19.68 -28.77
CA THR A 548 -22.80 18.50 -28.34
C THR A 548 -21.35 18.87 -27.99
N TRP A 549 -21.11 20.12 -27.59
CA TRP A 549 -19.78 20.62 -27.27
C TRP A 549 -19.33 19.98 -25.94
N ARG A 550 -18.30 19.13 -26.01
CA ARG A 550 -17.70 18.46 -24.83
C ARG A 550 -18.61 17.50 -24.05
N ARG A 551 -19.67 16.99 -24.67
CA ARG A 551 -20.43 15.88 -24.08
C ARG A 551 -19.56 14.63 -24.12
N LYS A 552 -19.31 14.00 -22.96
CA LYS A 552 -18.69 12.67 -22.94
C LYS A 552 -19.59 11.72 -23.71
N LYS A 553 -19.02 10.85 -24.54
CA LYS A 553 -19.83 9.78 -25.13
C LYS A 553 -20.14 8.78 -24.02
N ASP A 554 -21.42 8.63 -23.72
CA ASP A 554 -21.91 7.64 -22.78
C ASP A 554 -21.38 6.26 -23.25
N ASN A 555 -20.75 5.50 -22.34
CA ASN A 555 -20.30 4.11 -22.50
C ASN A 555 -18.86 3.83 -22.97
N PHE A 556 -17.90 4.78 -22.97
CA PHE A 556 -16.51 4.42 -23.24
C PHE A 556 -15.92 3.50 -22.16
N TYR A 557 -16.13 3.82 -20.89
CA TYR A 557 -15.53 3.12 -19.73
C TYR A 557 -16.27 1.84 -19.30
N ASP A 558 -17.35 1.50 -19.99
CA ASP A 558 -18.28 0.42 -19.63
C ASP A 558 -18.65 -0.46 -20.82
N TYR A 559 -17.62 -0.91 -21.54
CA TYR A 559 -17.76 -1.73 -22.73
C TYR A 559 -17.69 -3.22 -22.41
N TRP A 560 -18.82 -3.90 -22.62
CA TRP A 560 -19.02 -5.32 -22.34
C TRP A 560 -19.88 -5.96 -23.42
N GLY A 561 -19.74 -7.28 -23.60
CA GLY A 561 -20.77 -8.04 -24.32
C GLY A 561 -22.07 -8.08 -23.52
N GLU A 562 -23.20 -8.28 -24.20
CA GLU A 562 -24.53 -8.28 -23.59
C GLU A 562 -24.65 -9.33 -22.47
N ASP A 563 -24.10 -10.53 -22.71
CA ASP A 563 -24.12 -11.63 -21.74
C ASP A 563 -23.27 -11.31 -20.52
N GLU A 564 -22.04 -10.82 -20.70
CA GLU A 564 -21.17 -10.41 -19.61
C GLU A 564 -21.78 -9.27 -18.80
N LYS A 565 -22.37 -8.26 -19.46
CA LYS A 565 -23.00 -7.14 -18.79
C LYS A 565 -24.22 -7.59 -17.97
N LEU A 566 -25.02 -8.50 -18.52
CA LEU A 566 -26.15 -9.09 -17.81
C LEU A 566 -25.68 -9.85 -16.56
N GLU A 567 -24.58 -10.61 -16.65
CA GLU A 567 -24.01 -11.31 -15.49
C GLU A 567 -23.42 -10.35 -14.45
N ILE A 568 -22.70 -9.29 -14.87
CA ILE A 568 -22.18 -8.25 -13.97
C ILE A 568 -23.31 -7.60 -13.19
N ASN A 569 -24.40 -7.20 -13.88
CA ASN A 569 -25.54 -6.54 -13.24
C ASN A 569 -26.24 -7.43 -12.20
N LYS A 570 -26.13 -8.76 -12.29
CA LYS A 570 -26.70 -9.71 -11.30
C LYS A 570 -25.84 -9.89 -10.06
N LEU A 571 -24.58 -9.44 -10.06
CA LEU A 571 -23.68 -9.62 -8.91
C LEU A 571 -24.14 -8.83 -7.68
N PRO A 572 -24.47 -7.53 -7.74
CA PRO A 572 -24.82 -6.74 -6.56
C PRO A 572 -26.14 -7.17 -5.89
N ASP A 573 -27.15 -7.54 -6.68
CA ASP A 573 -28.51 -7.84 -6.21
C ASP A 573 -28.55 -8.90 -5.10
N LYS A 574 -27.64 -9.89 -5.14
CA LYS A 574 -27.57 -10.99 -4.16
C LYS A 574 -27.03 -10.59 -2.77
N LEU A 575 -26.57 -9.34 -2.64
CA LEU A 575 -26.02 -8.81 -1.39
C LEU A 575 -27.06 -8.02 -0.59
N HIS A 576 -28.04 -7.37 -1.25
CA HIS A 576 -29.14 -6.69 -0.57
C HIS A 576 -29.98 -7.65 0.29
N ASP A 577 -29.99 -8.95 -0.05
CA ASP A 577 -30.62 -9.98 0.77
C ASP A 577 -29.94 -10.23 2.13
N LEU A 578 -28.70 -9.73 2.34
CA LEU A 578 -27.99 -9.82 3.62
C LEU A 578 -28.13 -8.58 4.50
N THR A 579 -28.65 -7.48 3.98
CA THR A 579 -28.99 -6.31 4.80
C THR A 579 -30.27 -6.63 5.55
N GLU A 580 -30.13 -7.34 6.67
CA GLU A 580 -31.25 -7.69 7.55
C GLU A 580 -32.00 -6.44 8.05
N GLU A 581 -33.30 -6.65 8.25
CA GLU A 581 -34.25 -5.79 8.94
C GLU A 581 -33.78 -5.52 10.37
N GLY A 582 -32.96 -4.48 10.59
CA GLY A 582 -32.52 -4.15 11.96
C GLY A 582 -31.33 -3.21 12.08
N GLU A 583 -30.58 -2.99 10.99
CA GLU A 583 -29.55 -1.95 10.96
C GLU A 583 -30.23 -0.57 10.84
N GLY A 584 -30.68 -0.03 11.98
CA GLY A 584 -31.09 1.37 12.09
C GLY A 584 -29.99 2.32 11.59
N GLU A 585 -30.39 3.53 11.18
CA GLU A 585 -29.59 4.59 10.52
C GLU A 585 -28.33 5.09 11.27
N ASP A 586 -27.79 4.34 12.23
CA ASP A 586 -26.54 4.67 12.92
C ASP A 586 -25.34 4.32 12.02
N ARG A 587 -25.27 4.96 10.85
CA ARG A 587 -24.06 5.06 10.03
C ARG A 587 -23.06 5.93 10.79
N GLY A 588 -22.44 5.34 11.81
CA GLY A 588 -21.43 6.01 12.61
C GLY A 588 -20.30 6.52 11.72
N ASN A 589 -19.91 7.78 11.93
CA ASN A 589 -18.75 8.42 11.29
C ASN A 589 -17.40 7.91 11.85
N TYR A 590 -17.35 6.65 12.27
CA TYR A 590 -16.11 6.08 12.76
C TYR A 590 -15.21 5.81 11.55
N ARG A 591 -13.91 6.05 11.71
CA ARG A 591 -12.90 5.74 10.70
C ARG A 591 -11.66 5.28 11.46
N THR A 592 -10.91 4.34 10.87
CA THR A 592 -9.75 3.63 11.46
C THR A 592 -8.54 4.49 11.82
N SER A 593 -8.62 5.82 11.71
CA SER A 593 -7.57 6.72 12.23
C SER A 593 -7.52 6.70 13.76
N GLU A 594 -6.31 6.76 14.34
CA GLU A 594 -6.09 6.81 15.80
C GLU A 594 -6.91 7.91 16.51
N ARG A 595 -7.28 8.97 15.80
CA ARG A 595 -8.08 10.09 16.32
C ARG A 595 -9.59 9.83 16.37
N GLN A 596 -10.15 8.90 15.60
CA GLN A 596 -11.61 8.71 15.49
C GLN A 596 -12.15 7.42 16.12
N MET A 597 -11.33 6.38 16.33
CA MET A 597 -11.73 5.25 17.20
C MET A 597 -12.12 5.70 18.62
N ALA A 598 -11.66 6.90 19.00
CA ALA A 598 -11.74 7.47 20.32
C ALA A 598 -13.16 7.97 20.72
N THR A 599 -14.05 8.27 19.76
CA THR A 599 -15.30 8.99 20.06
C THR A 599 -16.46 8.10 20.54
N GLY A 600 -16.41 6.78 20.33
CA GLY A 600 -17.50 5.85 20.71
C GLY A 600 -17.17 4.90 21.86
N VAL A 601 -15.92 4.47 21.97
CA VAL A 601 -15.40 3.67 23.09
C VAL A 601 -14.34 4.53 23.76
N GLY A 602 -14.55 4.90 25.03
CA GLY A 602 -13.83 6.00 25.68
C GLY A 602 -12.33 6.05 25.33
N CYS A 603 -11.90 7.16 24.67
CA CYS A 603 -10.57 7.35 24.07
C CYS A 603 -9.42 6.77 24.90
N ASN A 604 -9.48 7.00 26.21
CA ASN A 604 -8.41 6.68 27.15
C ASN A 604 -8.14 5.18 27.25
N GLU A 605 -9.16 4.35 27.03
CA GLU A 605 -9.00 2.91 27.18
C GLU A 605 -8.36 2.27 25.94
N ILE A 606 -8.79 2.65 24.74
CA ILE A 606 -8.16 2.15 23.50
C ILE A 606 -6.68 2.49 23.49
N VAL A 607 -6.31 3.70 23.91
CA VAL A 607 -4.91 4.15 23.96
C VAL A 607 -4.06 3.22 24.84
N LYS A 608 -4.62 2.64 25.91
CA LYS A 608 -3.90 1.67 26.75
C LYS A 608 -3.59 0.36 26.02
N TYR A 609 -4.48 -0.11 25.14
CA TYR A 609 -4.41 -1.42 24.49
C TYR A 609 -4.17 -1.35 22.98
N VAL A 610 -3.84 -0.19 22.43
CA VAL A 610 -3.85 0.09 20.98
C VAL A 610 -2.97 -0.89 20.19
N ASP A 611 -1.79 -1.24 20.70
CA ASP A 611 -0.87 -2.15 20.00
C ASP A 611 -1.40 -3.58 19.97
N THR A 612 -2.01 -4.05 21.06
CA THR A 612 -2.63 -5.38 21.14
C THR A 612 -3.87 -5.45 20.24
N VAL A 613 -4.71 -4.41 20.24
CA VAL A 613 -5.87 -4.33 19.34
C VAL A 613 -5.43 -4.32 17.87
N LYS A 614 -4.38 -3.56 17.53
CA LYS A 614 -3.77 -3.57 16.19
C LYS A 614 -3.27 -4.97 15.80
N ALA A 615 -2.59 -5.67 16.72
CA ALA A 615 -2.11 -7.03 16.47
C ALA A 615 -3.27 -8.02 16.22
N LEU A 616 -4.36 -7.93 17.00
CA LEU A 616 -5.58 -8.72 16.78
C LEU A 616 -6.22 -8.41 15.42
N GLY A 617 -6.26 -7.13 15.03
CA GLY A 617 -6.71 -6.69 13.72
C GLY A 617 -5.90 -7.31 12.58
N PHE A 618 -4.57 -7.29 12.67
CA PHE A 618 -3.70 -7.95 11.69
C PHE A 618 -3.91 -9.47 11.67
N ALA A 619 -4.09 -10.10 12.83
CA ALA A 619 -4.37 -11.53 12.89
C ALA A 619 -5.67 -11.88 12.14
N LEU A 620 -6.76 -11.14 12.35
CA LEU A 620 -8.03 -11.31 11.64
C LEU A 620 -7.86 -11.12 10.13
N MET A 621 -7.24 -10.01 9.71
CA MET A 621 -7.01 -9.74 8.28
C MET A 621 -6.15 -10.82 7.60
N ASN A 622 -5.10 -11.29 8.28
CA ASN A 622 -4.26 -12.39 7.79
C ASN A 622 -5.00 -13.74 7.78
N ALA A 623 -5.97 -13.94 8.67
CA ALA A 623 -6.83 -15.12 8.67
C ALA A 623 -7.94 -15.06 7.60
N GLY A 624 -7.99 -13.99 6.79
CA GLY A 624 -9.06 -13.79 5.81
C GLY A 624 -10.38 -13.37 6.44
N ILE A 625 -10.40 -13.04 7.73
CA ILE A 625 -11.60 -12.64 8.49
C ILE A 625 -11.75 -11.12 8.40
N ARG A 626 -12.93 -10.67 7.96
CA ARG A 626 -13.23 -9.25 7.76
C ARG A 626 -14.12 -8.78 8.90
N VAL A 627 -13.73 -7.67 9.53
CA VAL A 627 -14.42 -7.10 10.70
C VAL A 627 -14.56 -5.61 10.50
N ASN A 628 -15.77 -5.07 10.65
CA ASN A 628 -15.97 -3.63 10.62
C ASN A 628 -15.49 -3.00 11.94
N MET A 629 -14.36 -2.30 11.91
CA MET A 629 -13.75 -1.66 13.08
C MET A 629 -14.48 -0.38 13.51
N ASP A 630 -15.44 0.10 12.70
CA ASP A 630 -16.33 1.20 13.06
C ASP A 630 -17.47 0.76 13.97
N ARG A 631 -17.77 -0.54 14.01
CA ARG A 631 -18.81 -1.07 14.89
C ARG A 631 -18.29 -1.16 16.31
N LYS A 632 -19.00 -0.46 17.21
CA LYS A 632 -18.72 -0.45 18.65
C LYS A 632 -18.55 -1.86 19.23
N ASP A 633 -19.48 -2.77 18.94
CA ASP A 633 -19.45 -4.15 19.47
C ASP A 633 -18.19 -4.93 19.05
N ASN A 634 -17.73 -4.72 17.81
CA ASN A 634 -16.51 -5.36 17.32
C ASN A 634 -15.29 -4.84 18.08
N LEU A 635 -15.21 -3.52 18.25
CA LEU A 635 -14.13 -2.87 18.98
C LEU A 635 -14.12 -3.23 20.48
N GLU A 636 -15.28 -3.29 21.13
CA GLU A 636 -15.42 -3.74 22.51
C GLU A 636 -14.97 -5.20 22.69
N THR A 637 -15.31 -6.07 21.74
CA THR A 637 -14.86 -7.47 21.73
C THR A 637 -13.33 -7.54 21.63
N LEU A 638 -12.72 -6.77 20.71
CA LEU A 638 -11.25 -6.74 20.57
C LEU A 638 -10.56 -6.18 21.81
N LEU A 639 -11.13 -5.16 22.45
CA LEU A 639 -10.62 -4.62 23.70
C LEU A 639 -10.72 -5.63 24.84
N GLU A 640 -11.81 -6.38 24.94
CA GLU A 640 -11.94 -7.43 25.95
C GLU A 640 -10.87 -8.51 25.77
N ILE A 641 -10.63 -8.95 24.54
CA ILE A 641 -9.56 -9.91 24.22
C ILE A 641 -8.20 -9.30 24.60
N ALA A 642 -7.94 -8.06 24.21
CA ALA A 642 -6.68 -7.38 24.50
C ALA A 642 -6.42 -7.23 26.01
N ARG A 643 -7.45 -6.90 26.81
CA ARG A 643 -7.37 -6.87 28.28
C ARG A 643 -6.95 -8.23 28.83
N LYS A 644 -7.63 -9.31 28.43
CA LYS A 644 -7.33 -10.68 28.90
C LYS A 644 -5.90 -11.10 28.56
N VAL A 645 -5.41 -10.76 27.36
CA VAL A 645 -4.03 -11.06 26.95
C VAL A 645 -3.03 -10.28 27.81
N GLN A 646 -3.25 -8.98 28.02
CA GLN A 646 -2.34 -8.17 28.83
C GLN A 646 -2.36 -8.54 30.33
N ASP A 647 -3.52 -8.83 30.88
CA ASP A 647 -3.66 -9.24 32.28
C ASP A 647 -2.99 -10.61 32.54
N ALA A 648 -3.02 -11.51 31.54
CA ALA A 648 -2.29 -12.77 31.59
C ALA A 648 -0.76 -12.56 31.60
N ASP A 649 -0.26 -11.56 30.86
CA ASP A 649 1.16 -11.18 30.84
C ASP A 649 1.62 -10.48 32.14
N GLU A 650 0.71 -9.75 32.80
CA GLU A 650 0.99 -9.04 34.05
C GLU A 650 0.93 -9.95 35.29
N THR A 651 0.34 -11.14 35.18
CA THR A 651 0.31 -12.12 36.26
C THR A 651 1.76 -12.55 36.59
N PRO A 652 2.32 -12.16 37.76
CA PRO A 652 3.71 -12.46 38.07
C PRO A 652 3.92 -13.98 38.09
N CYS A 653 4.88 -14.48 37.31
CA CYS A 653 5.41 -15.84 37.47
C CYS A 653 5.63 -16.06 38.96
N ASN A 654 4.92 -16.99 39.63
CA ASN A 654 5.10 -17.28 41.07
C ASN A 654 6.56 -17.61 41.43
N CYS A 655 7.36 -17.91 40.42
CA CYS A 655 8.80 -18.01 40.37
C CYS A 655 9.49 -16.78 40.97
N SER A 656 9.04 -15.54 40.71
CA SER A 656 9.66 -14.30 41.23
C SER A 656 9.65 -14.25 42.76
N LYS A 657 8.61 -14.79 43.40
CA LYS A 657 8.55 -14.90 44.87
C LYS A 657 9.62 -15.82 45.45
N TYR A 658 10.14 -16.77 44.66
CA TYR A 658 11.24 -17.65 45.10
C TYR A 658 12.62 -17.03 44.89
N TRP A 659 12.76 -15.96 44.11
CA TRP A 659 14.03 -15.24 43.92
C TRP A 659 14.28 -14.19 45.00
N GLU A 660 13.24 -13.75 45.71
CA GLU A 660 13.34 -12.73 46.78
C GLU A 660 13.52 -13.33 48.19
N ASP A 661 13.47 -14.66 48.33
CA ASP A 661 13.75 -15.36 49.59
C ASP A 661 15.17 -15.97 49.59
N PRO A 662 16.18 -15.30 50.18
CA PRO A 662 17.56 -15.78 50.22
C PRO A 662 17.77 -16.99 51.14
N THR A 663 16.73 -17.49 51.83
CA THR A 663 16.86 -18.60 52.79
C THR A 663 16.59 -19.99 52.20
N HIS A 664 16.22 -20.08 50.92
CA HIS A 664 15.84 -21.35 50.32
C HIS A 664 17.04 -22.09 49.68
N GLU A 665 17.46 -23.21 50.29
CA GLU A 665 18.45 -24.22 49.80
C GLU A 665 18.16 -24.80 48.38
N ARG A 666 17.14 -24.33 47.66
CA ARG A 666 16.77 -24.77 46.31
C ARG A 666 17.45 -24.02 45.16
N HIS A 667 18.29 -23.02 45.46
CA HIS A 667 18.95 -22.20 44.44
C HIS A 667 19.85 -23.00 43.50
N GLU A 668 20.51 -24.08 43.96
CA GLU A 668 21.38 -24.90 43.10
C GLU A 668 20.61 -25.88 42.20
N LYS A 669 19.38 -26.28 42.57
CA LYS A 669 18.60 -27.23 41.76
C LYS A 669 17.83 -26.56 40.62
N MET A 670 17.47 -25.28 40.75
CA MET A 670 16.73 -24.54 39.72
C MET A 670 17.61 -23.89 38.65
N GLN A 671 18.94 -23.86 38.78
CA GLN A 671 19.83 -23.34 37.73
C GLN A 671 19.91 -24.25 36.48
N GLY A 672 19.46 -25.52 36.58
CA GLY A 672 19.42 -26.46 35.45
C GLY A 672 18.11 -26.48 34.66
N GLU A 673 17.01 -25.95 35.20
CA GLU A 673 15.68 -25.99 34.58
C GLU A 673 15.28 -24.58 34.15
N ARG A 674 15.29 -24.29 32.84
CA ARG A 674 14.79 -23.01 32.32
C ARG A 674 13.36 -22.80 32.79
N CYS A 675 13.13 -21.76 33.57
CA CYS A 675 11.81 -21.32 33.97
C CYS A 675 10.97 -21.04 32.71
N THR A 676 10.02 -21.93 32.39
CA THR A 676 9.18 -21.88 31.19
C THR A 676 8.04 -20.85 31.31
N CYS A 677 7.88 -20.21 32.46
CA CYS A 677 6.73 -19.36 32.77
C CYS A 677 6.99 -17.85 32.55
N ARG A 678 7.98 -17.47 31.74
CA ARG A 678 8.04 -16.09 31.22
C ARG A 678 7.00 -15.93 30.11
N ALA A 679 5.89 -15.29 30.45
CA ALA A 679 5.00 -14.69 29.46
C ALA A 679 5.81 -13.74 28.55
N PRO A 680 5.50 -13.67 27.26
CA PRO A 680 6.54 -13.33 26.31
C PRO A 680 6.51 -11.81 26.02
N SER A 681 7.64 -11.15 26.28
CA SER A 681 7.79 -9.68 26.41
C SER A 681 7.68 -8.86 25.12
N TYR A 682 7.10 -9.39 24.04
CA TYR A 682 7.21 -8.79 22.70
C TYR A 682 6.18 -7.70 22.41
N LEU A 683 5.03 -7.66 23.09
CA LEU A 683 4.16 -6.47 23.07
C LEU A 683 4.82 -5.25 23.76
N LYS A 684 5.84 -5.47 24.60
CA LYS A 684 6.59 -4.41 25.29
C LYS A 684 7.90 -4.00 24.60
N ALA A 685 8.36 -4.74 23.58
CA ALA A 685 9.65 -4.46 22.93
C ALA A 685 9.70 -3.06 22.28
N ASP A 686 8.56 -2.54 21.83
CA ASP A 686 8.45 -1.17 21.30
C ASP A 686 8.31 -0.09 22.39
N GLN A 687 7.93 -0.45 23.63
CA GLN A 687 7.67 0.52 24.71
C GLN A 687 8.95 1.01 25.41
N HIS A 688 10.05 0.25 25.40
CA HIS A 688 11.25 0.57 26.18
C HIS A 688 12.31 1.43 25.48
N GLN A 689 12.12 1.82 24.21
CA GLN A 689 12.94 2.85 23.57
C GLN A 689 12.41 4.29 23.80
N GLY A 690 11.36 4.47 24.62
CA GLY A 690 10.65 5.74 24.81
C GLY A 690 10.93 6.52 26.11
N LYS A 691 11.92 6.13 26.92
CA LYS A 691 12.30 6.89 28.14
C LYS A 691 13.76 7.32 28.07
N GLY A 692 14.03 8.29 27.21
CA GLY A 692 15.35 8.87 27.01
C GLY A 692 15.28 10.17 26.23
N GLN A 693 14.54 11.14 26.76
CA GLN A 693 14.76 12.59 26.60
C GLN A 693 14.26 13.28 27.85
#